data_AF-A0A9P8A025-F1
#
_entry.id   AF-A0A9P8A025-F1
#
_cell.length_a   1.000
_cell.length_b   1.000
_cell.length_c   1.000
_cell.angle_alpha   90.00
_cell.angle_beta   90.00
_cell.angle_gamma   90.00
#
_symmetry.space_group_name_H-M   'P 1'
#
loop_
_entity.id
_entity.type
_entity.pdbx_description
1 polymer ?
#
loop_
_entity_poly.entity_id
_entity_poly.type
_entity_poly.pdbx_seq_one_letter_code
_entity_poly.pdbx_strand_id
1 'polypeptide(L)'
;MATHLCGLYSIGARWQYLPLVDVDAHATLLSTTSKTTLTQTYRNPPQNGHVQELRYTFPLYDGVSVVAFSCRIGDRTIVGQVKERERAKKVFSEAVARGENAALLEQLPQASDIFTTTVGNIPAGARVIIEITYLGELKHDAEVDGVRFTIPTTVMPRYGDHPVHLARGATECVSGGRAQITVDIVQDETSFIQQIKSPSHLLAVSLGTTSHAPNADPIMSKASATLSLESASLDKDFVVQVVAKNSGLPTAMLETHPTIPNQQALMLTLVPKFSLPPERPELVFLVDRSGSMLGTRISLVKSAMKVFLKSIPIGVKFNICSFGSSFSYLWRESQAYTQSTLDEAIQHVDSMQANFGGTEMYQPIEATLKQRFKDLPLEIMLLTDGEIWDQERLFKLLNNSVSNSVAPIRVFTLGIGNGVSHSLIEGIAKAGNGFSQSVGEEEKMGSKLVRMLKGALSPHVTDYTLEVKYADEDAMIDVGDDDFELVEKVTDSLNVRLSLAETEPPQPKEKKPISLFDTSVDLDKEAPSPADDDSGAARYSHLPPLAAPKLLQVPSVIPPLYAFNRTTVYLLMDPRCSLQRPKSVVLRGTSTHGPLELEISIQILDTPGETIHQLAAKKAISELEQGRGWMAQAKEESGELISSKNPGRFSEMVEREAVRLGVLFQVGGKWCSFVAVENEDNGDKAKVVELLSVPSNPAPTGATSNVAQVHSRTFSSSILPRSAPRAFSSMASQTASAPRKGRASPRALGCSYAAPPRGPDLFGGAVLMDGTSPMALGSAGLSFGSSTSTVDSASPLFGSSSSTFGSASPSFGSSASAFGCAGSGFGSPVVSRSAPPPPPPASVRVTPPGSSMFNHPPAAPVASTSSFSVSPPQPQQLLQQQQLLPQQQQQQLQLQQQQLLPQQQQQQLQLQLRLQQQQQLQLQLKQQQQQQQQQQQQQQQQQQQQQQQQQQLKQQVKQQQQQQQQQQHVDSESRLETLVDLQTFEGYWVYNHRLLSCVEVRTDQSQLVIKENGWNSKVVATALAIVYFEKKLAKERDTWDLLTQKARSWLEEQVGEDVAAQVLIKAAVLII
;
A
#
# COMPACT_ATOMS: atom_id res chain seq x y z
N MET A 1 8.15 0.52 25.62
CA MET A 1 9.09 1.52 25.06
C MET A 1 8.33 2.82 24.83
N ALA A 2 8.92 3.83 24.20
CA ALA A 2 8.22 5.05 23.80
C ALA A 2 7.71 4.91 22.36
N THR A 3 6.41 5.06 22.13
CA THR A 3 5.85 5.23 20.78
C THR A 3 5.83 6.72 20.40
N HIS A 4 6.07 7.00 19.13
CA HIS A 4 6.04 8.34 18.55
C HIS A 4 4.93 8.36 17.49
N LEU A 5 3.98 9.28 17.63
CA LEU A 5 2.69 9.20 16.92
C LEU A 5 2.64 10.15 15.74
N CYS A 6 2.13 9.64 14.62
CA CYS A 6 1.93 10.36 13.37
C CYS A 6 0.94 11.52 13.54
N GLY A 7 1.09 12.57 12.73
CA GLY A 7 0.06 13.60 12.58
C GLY A 7 0.53 15.03 12.81
N LEU A 8 -0.43 15.89 13.18
CA LEU A 8 -0.33 17.35 13.14
C LEU A 8 -0.12 17.94 14.54
N TYR A 9 0.98 18.67 14.76
CA TYR A 9 1.36 19.25 16.05
C TYR A 9 1.93 20.67 15.95
N SER A 10 1.79 21.44 17.04
CA SER A 10 2.36 22.77 17.19
C SER A 10 3.79 22.72 17.72
N ILE A 11 4.64 23.61 17.20
CA ILE A 11 6.04 23.75 17.56
C ILE A 11 6.20 24.97 18.46
N GLY A 12 6.39 24.73 19.75
CA GLY A 12 6.63 25.76 20.75
C GLY A 12 7.30 25.18 22.00
N ALA A 13 7.28 25.92 23.11
CA ALA A 13 7.88 25.50 24.37
C ALA A 13 7.30 24.19 24.96
N ARG A 14 6.13 23.75 24.46
CA ARG A 14 5.60 22.39 24.58
C ARG A 14 4.99 21.97 23.25
N TRP A 15 5.14 20.70 22.91
CA TRP A 15 4.53 20.11 21.72
C TRP A 15 3.05 19.83 22.02
N GLN A 16 2.16 20.26 21.12
CA GLN A 16 0.72 20.01 21.27
C GLN A 16 0.14 19.49 19.96
N TYR A 17 -0.35 18.24 19.99
CA TYR A 17 -1.00 17.59 18.86
C TYR A 17 -2.44 18.09 18.71
N LEU A 18 -2.93 18.19 17.47
CA LEU A 18 -4.34 18.40 17.17
C LEU A 18 -5.05 17.04 17.09
N PRO A 19 -6.27 16.90 17.63
CA PRO A 19 -7.04 15.67 17.52
C PRO A 19 -7.37 15.37 16.05
N LEU A 20 -7.07 14.13 15.65
CA LEU A 20 -7.56 13.50 14.43
C LEU A 20 -9.06 13.16 14.62
N VAL A 21 -9.88 13.47 13.62
CA VAL A 21 -11.36 13.39 13.70
C VAL A 21 -11.93 12.39 12.70
N ASP A 22 -11.31 12.27 11.53
CA ASP A 22 -11.84 11.51 10.39
C ASP A 22 -10.66 11.05 9.52
N VAL A 23 -10.69 9.82 9.04
CA VAL A 23 -9.70 9.25 8.11
C VAL A 23 -10.43 8.56 6.97
N ASP A 24 -10.19 9.03 5.75
CA ASP A 24 -10.62 8.36 4.52
C ASP A 24 -9.39 8.03 3.68
N ALA A 25 -9.30 6.83 3.13
CA ALA A 25 -8.20 6.42 2.27
C ALA A 25 -8.72 5.59 1.10
N HIS A 26 -8.47 6.07 -0.12
CA HIS A 26 -8.75 5.34 -1.36
C HIS A 26 -7.44 4.91 -2.01
N ALA A 27 -7.28 3.61 -2.24
CA ALA A 27 -6.13 3.04 -2.93
C ALA A 27 -6.58 2.33 -4.20
N THR A 28 -5.93 2.64 -5.32
CA THR A 28 -6.05 1.89 -6.57
C THR A 28 -4.77 1.09 -6.79
N LEU A 29 -4.89 -0.24 -6.85
CA LEU A 29 -3.78 -1.16 -7.08
C LEU A 29 -3.80 -1.62 -8.54
N LEU A 30 -2.83 -1.19 -9.35
CA LEU A 30 -2.70 -1.56 -10.77
C LEU A 30 -1.58 -2.59 -10.94
N SER A 31 -1.95 -3.86 -11.12
CA SER A 31 -1.07 -5.04 -11.16
C SER A 31 -0.14 -5.14 -9.95
N THR A 32 1.04 -4.50 -10.04
CA THR A 32 2.14 -4.50 -9.06
C THR A 32 2.48 -3.08 -8.57
N THR A 33 1.60 -2.10 -8.79
CA THR A 33 1.76 -0.70 -8.35
C THR A 33 0.57 -0.26 -7.50
N SER A 34 0.75 0.75 -6.66
CA SER A 34 -0.33 1.42 -5.94
C SER A 34 -0.31 2.93 -6.17
N LYS A 35 -1.51 3.52 -6.23
CA LYS A 35 -1.75 4.96 -6.07
C LYS A 35 -2.80 5.13 -4.98
N THR A 36 -2.44 5.81 -3.90
CA THR A 36 -3.27 5.97 -2.70
C THR A 36 -3.46 7.44 -2.37
N THR A 37 -4.70 7.89 -2.26
CA THR A 37 -5.05 9.19 -1.68
C THR A 37 -5.49 8.97 -0.25
N LEU A 38 -4.75 9.57 0.69
CA LEU A 38 -5.02 9.57 2.13
C LEU A 38 -5.52 10.96 2.54
N THR A 39 -6.71 11.01 3.14
CA THR A 39 -7.36 12.24 3.61
C THR A 39 -7.58 12.17 5.12
N GLN A 40 -6.94 13.09 5.85
CA GLN A 40 -7.00 13.16 7.31
C GLN A 40 -7.59 14.51 7.76
N THR A 41 -8.71 14.46 8.49
CA THR A 41 -9.30 15.65 9.14
C THR A 41 -8.74 15.82 10.54
N TYR A 42 -8.03 16.91 10.78
CA TYR A 42 -7.72 17.43 12.11
C TYR A 42 -8.66 18.58 12.49
N ARG A 43 -8.76 18.87 13.79
CA ARG A 43 -9.47 20.06 14.30
C ARG A 43 -8.61 20.80 15.31
N ASN A 44 -8.45 22.12 15.14
CA ASN A 44 -7.86 22.97 16.16
C ASN A 44 -8.91 23.23 17.28
N PRO A 45 -8.69 22.83 18.54
CA PRO A 45 -9.60 23.15 19.63
C PRO A 45 -9.71 24.68 19.84
N PRO A 46 -10.91 25.23 20.12
CA PRO A 46 -11.07 26.67 20.38
C PRO A 46 -10.16 27.21 21.51
N GLN A 47 -9.81 26.36 22.47
CA GLN A 47 -8.93 26.67 23.61
C GLN A 47 -7.47 26.97 23.21
N ASN A 48 -7.03 26.50 22.04
CA ASN A 48 -5.63 26.66 21.58
C ASN A 48 -5.36 28.03 20.95
N GLY A 49 -6.40 28.81 20.64
CA GLY A 49 -6.26 30.09 19.93
C GLY A 49 -5.83 29.94 18.47
N HIS A 50 -5.22 31.00 17.94
CA HIS A 50 -4.59 31.00 16.61
C HIS A 50 -3.20 30.35 16.70
N VAL A 51 -2.85 29.53 15.71
CA VAL A 51 -1.56 28.84 15.63
C VAL A 51 -0.81 29.27 14.37
N GLN A 52 0.39 29.83 14.56
CA GLN A 52 1.19 30.37 13.46
C GLN A 52 1.81 29.27 12.58
N GLU A 53 2.40 28.24 13.19
CA GLU A 53 2.99 27.08 12.50
C GLU A 53 2.49 25.77 13.14
N LEU A 54 2.01 24.85 12.31
CA LEU A 54 1.87 23.43 12.64
C LEU A 54 2.80 22.62 11.75
N ARG A 55 3.31 21.51 12.27
CA ARG A 55 4.01 20.49 11.48
C ARG A 55 3.22 19.20 11.49
N TYR A 56 3.00 18.67 10.29
CA TYR A 56 2.47 17.35 10.02
C TYR A 56 3.64 16.41 9.74
N THR A 57 3.65 15.23 10.33
CA THR A 57 4.69 14.21 10.12
C THR A 57 4.06 12.85 9.92
N PHE A 58 4.45 12.18 8.83
CA PHE A 58 3.89 10.89 8.42
C PHE A 58 4.97 9.99 7.78
N PRO A 59 4.90 8.66 8.00
CA PRO A 59 5.75 7.70 7.31
C PRO A 59 5.15 7.30 5.96
N LEU A 60 6.02 6.99 5.00
CA LEU A 60 5.72 6.22 3.79
C LEU A 60 6.79 5.12 3.65
N TYR A 61 6.46 4.00 3.00
CA TYR A 61 7.46 2.94 2.75
C TYR A 61 8.56 3.41 1.79
N ASP A 62 9.72 2.75 1.82
CA ASP A 62 10.79 3.05 0.84
C ASP A 62 10.32 2.78 -0.60
N GLY A 63 10.81 3.59 -1.54
CA GLY A 63 10.33 3.61 -2.92
C GLY A 63 8.95 4.26 -3.14
N VAL A 64 8.21 4.63 -2.08
CA VAL A 64 6.97 5.41 -2.20
C VAL A 64 7.30 6.90 -2.41
N SER A 65 6.47 7.62 -3.17
CA SER A 65 6.58 9.08 -3.32
C SER A 65 5.22 9.76 -3.28
N VAL A 66 5.18 10.94 -2.65
CA VAL A 66 4.11 11.92 -2.82
C VAL A 66 4.16 12.47 -4.25
N VAL A 67 2.98 12.55 -4.88
CA VAL A 67 2.76 13.12 -6.23
C VAL A 67 1.67 14.18 -6.27
N ALA A 68 0.77 14.21 -5.28
CA ALA A 68 -0.09 15.36 -5.04
C ALA A 68 -0.25 15.64 -3.54
N PHE A 69 -0.40 16.92 -3.21
CA PHE A 69 -0.66 17.39 -1.86
C PHE A 69 -1.69 18.52 -1.92
N SER A 70 -2.76 18.43 -1.13
CA SER A 70 -3.69 19.54 -0.90
C SER A 70 -3.96 19.72 0.60
N CYS A 71 -4.24 20.97 0.99
CA CYS A 71 -4.62 21.29 2.36
C CYS A 71 -5.77 22.28 2.36
N ARG A 72 -6.84 21.96 3.10
CA ARG A 72 -7.98 22.84 3.32
C ARG A 72 -8.05 23.27 4.77
N ILE A 73 -7.99 24.58 5.00
CA ILE A 73 -8.03 25.24 6.32
C ILE A 73 -9.31 26.07 6.37
N GLY A 74 -10.32 25.57 7.09
CA GLY A 74 -11.68 26.12 7.00
C GLY A 74 -12.22 25.98 5.57
N ASP A 75 -12.59 27.11 4.96
CA ASP A 75 -13.14 27.16 3.60
C ASP A 75 -12.06 27.33 2.50
N ARG A 76 -10.80 27.63 2.87
CA ARG A 76 -9.70 27.92 1.94
C ARG A 76 -8.92 26.65 1.60
N THR A 77 -8.79 26.31 0.33
CA THR A 77 -8.02 25.15 -0.16
C THR A 77 -6.78 25.61 -0.91
N ILE A 78 -5.61 25.14 -0.49
CA ILE A 78 -4.33 25.34 -1.18
C ILE A 78 -3.83 24.01 -1.76
N VAL A 79 -3.29 24.07 -2.98
CA VAL A 79 -2.81 22.90 -3.74
C VAL A 79 -1.32 23.02 -3.97
N GLY A 80 -0.57 21.98 -3.62
CA GLY A 80 0.88 21.94 -3.75
C GLY A 80 1.32 21.75 -5.21
N GLN A 81 2.33 22.50 -5.63
CA GLN A 81 3.04 22.30 -6.89
C GLN A 81 4.50 22.01 -6.59
N VAL A 82 5.10 21.05 -7.30
CA VAL A 82 6.52 20.72 -7.14
C VAL A 82 7.38 21.80 -7.77
N LYS A 83 8.29 22.36 -6.96
CA LYS A 83 9.33 23.30 -7.38
C LYS A 83 10.69 22.88 -6.82
N GLU A 84 11.74 23.47 -7.36
CA GLU A 84 13.09 23.39 -6.78
C GLU A 84 13.06 23.80 -5.29
N ARG A 85 13.85 23.11 -4.45
CA ARG A 85 13.78 23.18 -2.97
C ARG A 85 14.00 24.56 -2.37
N GLU A 86 14.98 25.33 -2.86
CA GLU A 86 15.26 26.68 -2.36
C GLU A 86 14.15 27.66 -2.79
N ARG A 87 13.69 27.58 -4.04
CA ARG A 87 12.56 28.34 -4.57
C ARG A 87 11.26 28.03 -3.82
N ALA A 88 10.99 26.75 -3.53
CA ALA A 88 9.82 26.32 -2.75
C ALA A 88 9.80 26.94 -1.35
N LYS A 89 10.97 27.02 -0.69
CA LYS A 89 11.12 27.69 0.61
C LYS A 89 10.95 29.21 0.51
N LYS A 90 11.57 29.87 -0.48
CA LYS A 90 11.38 31.32 -0.76
C LYS A 90 9.89 31.65 -0.88
N VAL A 91 9.18 30.96 -1.77
CA VAL A 91 7.74 31.15 -2.04
C VAL A 91 6.88 30.89 -0.80
N PHE A 92 7.18 29.85 -0.01
CA PHE A 92 6.50 29.58 1.26
C PHE A 92 6.72 30.71 2.28
N SER A 93 7.97 31.13 2.51
CA SER A 93 8.30 32.19 3.47
C SER A 93 7.72 33.54 3.08
N GLU A 94 7.67 33.87 1.78
CA GLU A 94 7.01 35.08 1.28
C GLU A 94 5.50 35.06 1.55
N ALA A 95 4.81 33.95 1.28
CA ALA A 95 3.37 33.81 1.54
C ALA A 95 3.05 33.90 3.05
N VAL A 96 3.84 33.24 3.91
CA VAL A 96 3.71 33.35 5.37
C VAL A 96 3.96 34.78 5.84
N ALA A 97 4.94 35.49 5.27
CA ALA A 97 5.20 36.90 5.58
C ALA A 97 4.08 37.85 5.12
N ARG A 98 3.32 37.51 4.07
CA ARG A 98 2.10 38.21 3.65
C ARG A 98 0.86 37.85 4.50
N GLY A 99 0.95 36.83 5.36
CA GLY A 99 -0.17 36.34 6.17
C GLY A 99 -1.17 35.48 5.39
N GLU A 100 -0.74 34.91 4.26
CA GLU A 100 -1.53 33.98 3.45
C GLU A 100 -1.55 32.58 4.06
N ASN A 101 -2.48 31.74 3.60
CA ASN A 101 -2.43 30.32 3.91
C ASN A 101 -1.39 29.65 3.01
N ALA A 102 -0.38 29.03 3.61
CA ALA A 102 0.70 28.35 2.90
C ALA A 102 1.08 27.03 3.56
N ALA A 103 1.56 26.08 2.75
CA ALA A 103 2.13 24.83 3.21
C ALA A 103 3.32 24.40 2.36
N LEU A 104 4.31 23.76 3.00
CA LEU A 104 5.53 23.28 2.39
C LEU A 104 5.76 21.83 2.82
N LEU A 105 5.75 20.89 1.88
CA LEU A 105 6.01 19.47 2.11
C LEU A 105 7.42 19.11 1.63
N GLU A 106 8.24 18.61 2.55
CA GLU A 106 9.61 18.17 2.33
C GLU A 106 9.80 16.69 2.71
N GLN A 107 10.66 16.01 1.97
CA GLN A 107 11.27 14.73 2.38
C GLN A 107 12.48 15.02 3.29
N LEU A 108 12.62 14.28 4.39
CA LEU A 108 13.75 14.47 5.32
C LEU A 108 15.06 13.92 4.73
N PRO A 109 16.15 14.73 4.60
CA PRO A 109 17.39 14.27 3.97
C PRO A 109 18.11 13.11 4.67
N GLN A 110 17.75 12.80 5.92
CA GLN A 110 18.34 11.72 6.73
C GLN A 110 17.42 10.50 6.92
N ALA A 111 16.18 10.56 6.42
CA ALA A 111 15.18 9.50 6.52
C ALA A 111 14.22 9.60 5.32
N SER A 112 14.49 8.84 4.25
CA SER A 112 13.75 8.90 2.98
C SER A 112 12.29 8.49 3.11
N ASP A 113 11.95 7.77 4.16
CA ASP A 113 10.62 7.26 4.52
C ASP A 113 9.80 8.24 5.38
N ILE A 114 10.37 9.35 5.85
CA ILE A 114 9.65 10.33 6.67
C ILE A 114 9.45 11.64 5.88
N PHE A 115 8.18 12.00 5.73
CA PHE A 115 7.75 13.24 5.09
C PHE A 115 7.19 14.21 6.14
N THR A 116 7.55 15.49 6.00
CA THR A 116 7.13 16.55 6.91
C THR A 116 6.51 17.70 6.11
N THR A 117 5.29 18.09 6.49
CA THR A 117 4.65 19.30 5.96
C THR A 117 4.55 20.34 7.06
N THR A 118 5.14 21.51 6.85
CA THR A 118 4.79 22.69 7.67
C THR A 118 3.57 23.37 7.06
N VAL A 119 2.59 23.71 7.89
CA VAL A 119 1.33 24.38 7.54
C VAL A 119 1.21 25.67 8.37
N GLY A 120 0.99 26.80 7.72
CA GLY A 120 0.89 28.11 8.36
C GLY A 120 -0.54 28.58 8.66
N ASN A 121 -0.65 29.52 9.60
CA ASN A 121 -1.80 30.41 9.80
C ASN A 121 -3.17 29.72 10.09
N ILE A 122 -3.25 28.91 11.14
CA ILE A 122 -4.46 28.13 11.48
C ILE A 122 -5.34 28.87 12.52
N PRO A 123 -6.60 29.22 12.20
CA PRO A 123 -7.51 29.86 13.15
C PRO A 123 -7.98 28.95 14.29
N ALA A 124 -8.41 29.56 15.40
CA ALA A 124 -9.06 28.87 16.51
C ALA A 124 -10.34 28.15 16.05
N GLY A 125 -10.54 26.90 16.48
CA GLY A 125 -11.75 26.12 16.17
C GLY A 125 -11.80 25.50 14.76
N ALA A 126 -10.87 25.87 13.86
CA ALA A 126 -10.87 25.46 12.46
C ALA A 126 -10.68 23.94 12.25
N ARG A 127 -11.24 23.42 11.16
CA ARG A 127 -10.86 22.12 10.60
C ARG A 127 -9.66 22.32 9.67
N VAL A 128 -8.69 21.42 9.76
CA VAL A 128 -7.55 21.30 8.85
C VAL A 128 -7.66 19.93 8.20
N ILE A 129 -7.89 19.89 6.90
CA ILE A 129 -8.00 18.66 6.13
C ILE A 129 -6.76 18.55 5.27
N ILE A 130 -5.99 17.48 5.46
CA ILE A 130 -4.76 17.20 4.74
C ILE A 130 -5.04 16.01 3.81
N GLU A 131 -4.77 16.20 2.53
CA GLU A 131 -5.01 15.21 1.48
C GLU A 131 -3.69 14.98 0.72
N ILE A 132 -3.28 13.72 0.64
CA ILE A 132 -1.97 13.34 0.10
C ILE A 132 -2.16 12.16 -0.85
N THR A 133 -1.85 12.36 -2.13
CA THR A 133 -1.74 11.25 -3.08
C THR A 133 -0.28 10.82 -3.16
N TYR A 134 -0.03 9.56 -2.81
CA TYR A 134 1.27 8.91 -2.94
C TYR A 134 1.17 7.63 -3.77
N LEU A 135 2.28 7.20 -4.35
CA LEU A 135 2.37 5.99 -5.16
C LEU A 135 3.66 5.19 -4.90
N GLY A 136 3.64 3.90 -5.20
CA GLY A 136 4.78 3.01 -5.00
C GLY A 136 4.65 1.65 -5.70
N GLU A 137 5.75 0.89 -5.68
CA GLU A 137 5.79 -0.50 -6.12
C GLU A 137 5.30 -1.43 -5.01
N LEU A 138 4.37 -2.34 -5.33
CA LEU A 138 3.85 -3.34 -4.39
C LEU A 138 4.78 -4.56 -4.32
N LYS A 139 5.26 -4.87 -3.11
CA LYS A 139 6.10 -6.06 -2.90
C LYS A 139 5.32 -7.36 -3.15
N HIS A 140 6.03 -8.33 -3.73
CA HIS A 140 5.58 -9.71 -3.71
C HIS A 140 5.56 -10.26 -2.29
N ASP A 141 4.50 -10.99 -1.96
CA ASP A 141 4.32 -11.60 -0.65
C ASP A 141 4.48 -13.14 -0.74
N ALA A 142 5.62 -13.62 -0.26
CA ALA A 142 6.04 -15.01 -0.39
C ALA A 142 5.29 -16.00 0.51
N GLU A 143 4.45 -15.54 1.43
CA GLU A 143 3.54 -16.43 2.20
C GLU A 143 2.30 -16.80 1.36
N VAL A 144 1.90 -15.94 0.42
CA VAL A 144 0.59 -16.02 -0.27
C VAL A 144 0.68 -16.05 -1.80
N ASP A 145 1.90 -16.08 -2.35
CA ASP A 145 2.21 -15.95 -3.79
C ASP A 145 1.54 -14.74 -4.47
N GLY A 146 1.44 -13.62 -3.74
CA GLY A 146 0.58 -12.49 -4.09
C GLY A 146 1.30 -11.14 -4.16
N VAL A 147 0.53 -10.07 -3.95
CA VAL A 147 1.04 -8.72 -3.63
C VAL A 147 0.51 -8.28 -2.27
N ARG A 148 1.36 -7.61 -1.48
CA ARG A 148 0.99 -6.97 -0.22
C ARG A 148 0.94 -5.46 -0.40
N PHE A 149 -0.21 -4.88 -0.09
CA PHE A 149 -0.39 -3.44 0.11
C PHE A 149 -0.52 -3.18 1.62
N THR A 150 0.20 -2.18 2.13
CA THR A 150 0.12 -1.76 3.53
C THR A 150 0.03 -0.24 3.63
N ILE A 151 -0.88 0.26 4.47
CA ILE A 151 -0.90 1.65 4.93
C ILE A 151 -0.35 1.66 6.37
N PRO A 152 0.81 2.30 6.62
CA PRO A 152 1.40 2.35 7.96
C PRO A 152 0.65 3.35 8.85
N THR A 153 0.42 3.01 10.12
CA THR A 153 -0.30 3.88 11.06
C THR A 153 0.59 4.49 12.16
N THR A 154 1.81 3.98 12.34
CA THR A 154 2.74 4.39 13.41
C THR A 154 4.17 4.68 12.89
N VAL A 155 4.91 5.58 13.54
CA VAL A 155 6.36 5.77 13.36
C VAL A 155 7.10 5.14 14.54
N MET A 156 8.15 4.36 14.27
CA MET A 156 9.02 3.80 15.32
C MET A 156 10.21 4.72 15.63
N PRO A 157 10.78 4.65 16.86
CA PRO A 157 11.96 5.42 17.24
C PRO A 157 13.27 4.77 16.80
N ARG A 158 14.04 5.47 15.96
CA ARG A 158 15.34 5.04 15.43
C ARG A 158 16.48 5.14 16.45
N TYR A 159 17.47 4.25 16.31
CA TYR A 159 18.65 4.17 17.19
C TYR A 159 19.77 5.16 16.78
N GLY A 160 20.18 6.00 17.73
CA GLY A 160 21.28 6.99 17.60
C GLY A 160 20.82 8.44 17.82
N ASP A 161 21.78 9.38 17.79
CA ASP A 161 21.51 10.81 18.01
C ASP A 161 20.82 11.47 16.80
N HIS A 162 19.79 12.27 17.08
CA HIS A 162 18.89 12.84 16.08
C HIS A 162 18.92 14.39 16.12
N PRO A 163 19.05 15.10 14.98
CA PRO A 163 19.00 16.58 14.94
C PRO A 163 17.62 17.20 15.25
N VAL A 164 16.61 16.42 15.65
CA VAL A 164 15.30 16.93 16.10
C VAL A 164 14.92 16.28 17.43
N HIS A 165 14.57 17.10 18.44
CA HIS A 165 14.00 16.60 19.70
C HIS A 165 12.54 16.14 19.51
N LEU A 166 12.34 14.98 18.86
CA LEU A 166 11.04 14.30 18.79
C LEU A 166 10.65 13.81 20.20
N ALA A 167 9.89 14.62 20.92
CA ALA A 167 9.49 14.33 22.30
C ALA A 167 8.32 13.33 22.38
N ARG A 168 8.26 12.57 23.50
CA ARG A 168 7.17 11.64 23.81
C ARG A 168 5.86 12.40 23.98
N GLY A 169 4.84 12.06 23.18
CA GLY A 169 3.47 12.51 23.35
C GLY A 169 2.51 11.41 22.93
N ALA A 170 1.59 11.02 23.80
CA ALA A 170 0.50 10.12 23.46
C ALA A 170 -0.65 10.95 22.86
N THR A 171 -0.98 10.74 21.59
CA THR A 171 -2.26 11.20 21.04
C THR A 171 -3.34 10.22 21.49
N GLU A 172 -4.19 10.64 22.42
CA GLU A 172 -5.47 9.98 22.63
C GLU A 172 -6.32 10.16 21.36
N CYS A 173 -6.56 9.07 20.63
CA CYS A 173 -7.57 9.06 19.57
C CYS A 173 -8.93 9.34 20.22
N VAL A 174 -9.58 10.44 19.83
CA VAL A 174 -10.89 10.82 20.40
C VAL A 174 -11.92 9.79 19.97
N SER A 175 -12.44 9.02 20.94
CA SER A 175 -13.45 7.97 20.72
C SER A 175 -14.65 8.50 19.94
N GLY A 176 -14.80 8.06 18.69
CA GLY A 176 -15.89 8.49 17.79
C GLY A 176 -15.45 8.91 16.39
N GLY A 177 -14.15 9.00 16.10
CA GLY A 177 -13.66 9.20 14.74
C GLY A 177 -14.01 8.01 13.82
N ARG A 178 -14.32 8.29 12.55
CA ARG A 178 -14.58 7.28 11.52
C ARG A 178 -13.30 7.02 10.74
N ALA A 179 -12.94 5.73 10.62
CA ALA A 179 -12.01 5.27 9.59
C ALA A 179 -12.80 4.66 8.43
N GLN A 180 -12.49 5.08 7.22
CA GLN A 180 -12.94 4.47 5.98
C GLN A 180 -11.72 4.18 5.12
N ILE A 181 -11.59 2.95 4.65
CA ILE A 181 -10.53 2.57 3.71
C ILE A 181 -11.17 1.73 2.61
N THR A 182 -10.93 2.10 1.37
CA THR A 182 -11.36 1.39 0.16
C THR A 182 -10.14 1.12 -0.72
N VAL A 183 -10.00 -0.13 -1.16
CA VAL A 183 -8.90 -0.61 -2.00
C VAL A 183 -9.51 -1.21 -3.27
N ASP A 184 -9.48 -0.45 -4.36
CA ASP A 184 -9.80 -0.93 -5.70
C ASP A 184 -8.59 -1.63 -6.31
N ILE A 185 -8.84 -2.74 -6.98
CA ILE A 185 -7.81 -3.63 -7.51
C ILE A 185 -8.10 -3.88 -8.98
N VAL A 186 -7.09 -3.63 -9.82
CA VAL A 186 -7.13 -3.86 -11.27
C VAL A 186 -5.86 -4.64 -11.65
N GLN A 187 -6.02 -5.89 -12.06
CA GLN A 187 -4.95 -6.70 -12.64
C GLN A 187 -4.98 -6.62 -14.17
N ASP A 188 -3.92 -7.10 -14.83
CA ASP A 188 -3.89 -7.23 -16.28
C ASP A 188 -4.94 -8.23 -16.79
N GLU A 189 -5.26 -8.20 -18.09
CA GLU A 189 -6.32 -9.04 -18.67
C GLU A 189 -6.04 -10.55 -18.60
N THR A 190 -4.78 -10.96 -18.47
CA THR A 190 -4.39 -12.38 -18.38
C THR A 190 -4.42 -12.91 -16.94
N SER A 191 -4.43 -12.02 -15.95
CA SER A 191 -4.49 -12.33 -14.53
C SER A 191 -5.92 -12.24 -13.99
N PHE A 192 -6.28 -13.15 -13.08
CA PHE A 192 -7.57 -13.09 -12.39
C PHE A 192 -7.42 -13.27 -10.88
N ILE A 193 -8.19 -12.47 -10.15
CA ILE A 193 -8.14 -12.40 -8.69
C ILE A 193 -8.78 -13.68 -8.12
N GLN A 194 -8.01 -14.46 -7.36
CA GLN A 194 -8.48 -15.67 -6.70
C GLN A 194 -8.98 -15.39 -5.29
N GLN A 195 -8.24 -14.56 -4.55
CA GLN A 195 -8.53 -14.25 -3.16
C GLN A 195 -8.00 -12.86 -2.80
N ILE A 196 -8.79 -12.13 -2.02
CA ILE A 196 -8.35 -10.96 -1.27
C ILE A 196 -8.52 -11.30 0.21
N LYS A 197 -7.49 -11.07 1.01
CA LYS A 197 -7.53 -11.24 2.46
C LYS A 197 -6.78 -10.10 3.14
N SER A 198 -7.02 -9.93 4.44
CA SER A 198 -6.27 -9.02 5.29
C SER A 198 -5.91 -9.79 6.56
N PRO A 199 -4.63 -9.80 6.99
CA PRO A 199 -4.23 -10.34 8.29
C PRO A 199 -4.45 -9.34 9.43
N SER A 200 -4.89 -8.11 9.13
CA SER A 200 -4.90 -6.97 10.07
C SER A 200 -6.30 -6.58 10.54
N HIS A 201 -7.21 -6.32 9.59
CA HIS A 201 -8.57 -5.81 9.79
C HIS A 201 -9.60 -6.64 8.99
N LEU A 202 -10.88 -6.62 9.36
CA LEU A 202 -11.94 -7.30 8.59
C LEU A 202 -12.35 -6.48 7.35
N LEU A 203 -12.50 -7.15 6.21
CA LEU A 203 -12.85 -6.54 4.93
C LEU A 203 -14.22 -7.05 4.42
N ALA A 204 -15.00 -6.14 3.84
CA ALA A 204 -16.04 -6.46 2.87
C ALA A 204 -15.42 -6.43 1.46
N VAL A 205 -15.60 -7.48 0.66
CA VAL A 205 -14.96 -7.61 -0.66
C VAL A 205 -16.01 -7.83 -1.75
N SER A 206 -15.95 -7.03 -2.81
CA SER A 206 -16.62 -7.24 -4.09
C SER A 206 -15.61 -7.77 -5.11
N LEU A 207 -15.97 -8.83 -5.84
CA LEU A 207 -15.19 -9.34 -6.97
C LEU A 207 -15.95 -9.03 -8.26
N GLY A 208 -15.22 -8.65 -9.32
CA GLY A 208 -15.78 -8.26 -10.61
C GLY A 208 -15.85 -6.74 -10.83
N THR A 209 -16.02 -5.95 -9.78
CA THR A 209 -16.27 -4.50 -9.85
C THR A 209 -15.36 -3.69 -8.92
N THR A 210 -15.11 -2.43 -9.29
CA THR A 210 -14.41 -1.42 -8.49
C THR A 210 -15.40 -0.48 -7.80
N SER A 211 -14.99 0.26 -6.76
CA SER A 211 -15.87 1.17 -5.99
C SER A 211 -16.46 2.28 -6.84
N HIS A 212 -15.73 2.72 -7.87
CA HIS A 212 -16.21 3.71 -8.84
C HIS A 212 -17.23 3.15 -9.85
N ALA A 213 -17.30 1.83 -10.03
CA ALA A 213 -18.14 1.17 -11.02
C ALA A 213 -18.86 -0.09 -10.45
N PRO A 214 -19.62 0.04 -9.34
CA PRO A 214 -20.18 -1.11 -8.62
C PRO A 214 -21.26 -1.87 -9.41
N ASN A 215 -21.84 -1.24 -10.43
CA ASN A 215 -22.90 -1.77 -11.30
C ASN A 215 -22.40 -2.13 -12.71
N ALA A 216 -21.09 -2.15 -12.96
CA ALA A 216 -20.53 -2.59 -14.23
C ALA A 216 -20.59 -4.12 -14.38
N ASP A 217 -20.48 -4.61 -15.62
CA ASP A 217 -20.34 -6.04 -15.88
C ASP A 217 -19.10 -6.60 -15.15
N PRO A 218 -19.20 -7.75 -14.45
CA PRO A 218 -18.14 -8.22 -13.56
C PRO A 218 -16.94 -8.81 -14.33
N ILE A 219 -15.77 -8.18 -14.18
CA ILE A 219 -14.52 -8.58 -14.82
C ILE A 219 -13.59 -9.21 -13.77
N MET A 220 -13.14 -10.45 -14.00
CA MET A 220 -12.40 -11.26 -13.01
C MET A 220 -10.98 -10.74 -12.66
N SER A 221 -10.46 -9.76 -13.41
CA SER A 221 -9.24 -9.00 -13.08
C SER A 221 -9.50 -7.79 -12.16
N LYS A 222 -10.76 -7.47 -11.84
CA LYS A 222 -11.17 -6.30 -11.05
C LYS A 222 -11.83 -6.71 -9.73
N ALA A 223 -11.61 -5.91 -8.69
CA ALA A 223 -12.25 -6.07 -7.38
C ALA A 223 -12.23 -4.75 -6.58
N SER A 224 -12.98 -4.73 -5.48
CA SER A 224 -12.98 -3.67 -4.47
C SER A 224 -13.03 -4.28 -3.07
N ALA A 225 -12.22 -3.78 -2.15
CA ALA A 225 -12.20 -4.21 -0.75
C ALA A 225 -12.31 -2.99 0.18
N THR A 226 -13.29 -3.02 1.08
CA THR A 226 -13.59 -1.92 2.00
C THR A 226 -13.50 -2.39 3.46
N LEU A 227 -12.95 -1.55 4.33
CA LEU A 227 -12.89 -1.79 5.77
C LEU A 227 -14.30 -2.01 6.37
N SER A 228 -14.48 -3.08 7.15
CA SER A 228 -15.74 -3.33 7.86
C SER A 228 -15.97 -2.29 8.95
N LEU A 229 -17.22 -1.88 9.18
CA LEU A 229 -17.57 -0.98 10.29
C LEU A 229 -17.22 -1.58 11.67
N GLU A 230 -17.12 -2.90 11.77
CA GLU A 230 -16.67 -3.63 12.97
C GLU A 230 -15.16 -3.50 13.25
N SER A 231 -14.39 -2.92 12.32
CA SER A 231 -12.92 -2.75 12.41
C SER A 231 -12.49 -1.30 12.18
N ALA A 232 -13.32 -0.32 12.52
CA ALA A 232 -13.07 1.11 12.27
C ALA A 232 -11.98 1.75 13.17
N SER A 233 -11.22 0.98 13.94
CA SER A 233 -10.02 1.42 14.67
C SER A 233 -8.76 1.12 13.85
N LEU A 234 -7.88 2.13 13.71
CA LEU A 234 -6.58 1.98 13.06
C LEU A 234 -5.46 1.92 14.12
N ASP A 235 -5.55 0.92 15.01
CA ASP A 235 -4.56 0.67 16.07
C ASP A 235 -3.33 -0.13 15.61
N LYS A 236 -3.37 -0.67 14.38
CA LYS A 236 -2.30 -1.41 13.71
C LYS A 236 -2.23 -0.99 12.24
N ASP A 237 -1.17 -1.37 11.54
CA ASP A 237 -1.05 -1.11 10.10
C ASP A 237 -2.17 -1.82 9.32
N PHE A 238 -2.74 -1.13 8.32
CA PHE A 238 -3.78 -1.71 7.47
C PHE A 238 -3.14 -2.46 6.30
N VAL A 239 -3.18 -3.79 6.36
CA VAL A 239 -2.54 -4.72 5.41
C VAL A 239 -3.59 -5.44 4.57
N VAL A 240 -3.48 -5.37 3.24
CA VAL A 240 -4.27 -6.15 2.28
C VAL A 240 -3.33 -7.04 1.43
N GLN A 241 -3.69 -8.30 1.32
CA GLN A 241 -3.01 -9.32 0.50
C GLN A 241 -3.93 -9.72 -0.66
N VAL A 242 -3.45 -9.54 -1.89
CA VAL A 242 -4.17 -9.93 -3.12
C VAL A 242 -3.44 -11.10 -3.76
N VAL A 243 -4.17 -12.20 -3.98
CA VAL A 243 -3.70 -13.40 -4.67
C VAL A 243 -4.39 -13.48 -6.02
N ALA A 244 -3.62 -13.41 -7.10
CA ALA A 244 -4.10 -13.46 -8.48
C ALA A 244 -3.34 -14.52 -9.28
N LYS A 245 -4.07 -15.34 -10.04
CA LYS A 245 -3.45 -16.31 -10.96
C LYS A 245 -2.68 -15.55 -12.04
N ASN A 246 -1.62 -16.17 -12.57
CA ASN A 246 -0.76 -15.66 -13.64
C ASN A 246 0.11 -14.44 -13.27
N SER A 247 -0.08 -13.81 -12.10
CA SER A 247 0.76 -12.71 -11.56
C SER A 247 2.25 -13.04 -11.32
N GLY A 248 2.68 -14.26 -11.65
CA GLY A 248 4.07 -14.71 -11.68
C GLY A 248 4.60 -14.95 -13.10
N LEU A 249 3.98 -14.38 -14.13
CA LEU A 249 4.53 -14.25 -15.48
C LEU A 249 5.17 -12.85 -15.64
N PRO A 250 6.16 -12.68 -16.54
CA PRO A 250 6.67 -11.36 -16.88
C PRO A 250 5.64 -10.58 -17.71
N THR A 251 5.53 -9.27 -17.48
CA THR A 251 4.59 -8.38 -18.19
C THR A 251 5.25 -7.05 -18.57
N ALA A 252 4.81 -6.45 -19.67
CA ALA A 252 5.20 -5.11 -20.09
C ALA A 252 3.94 -4.25 -20.34
N MET A 253 3.86 -3.06 -19.75
CA MET A 253 2.68 -2.19 -19.76
C MET A 253 3.08 -0.77 -20.19
N LEU A 254 2.48 -0.26 -21.27
CA LEU A 254 2.73 1.07 -21.82
C LEU A 254 1.62 2.05 -21.43
N GLU A 255 1.98 3.11 -20.71
CA GLU A 255 1.12 4.25 -20.36
C GLU A 255 1.43 5.44 -21.28
N THR A 256 0.42 6.21 -21.66
CA THR A 256 0.56 7.51 -22.36
C THR A 256 0.09 8.64 -21.45
N HIS A 257 0.87 9.73 -21.35
CA HIS A 257 0.60 10.82 -20.42
C HIS A 257 -0.65 11.64 -20.84
N PRO A 258 -1.57 12.00 -19.92
CA PRO A 258 -2.77 12.77 -20.27
C PRO A 258 -2.49 14.23 -20.62
N THR A 259 -1.50 14.86 -19.96
CA THR A 259 -1.21 16.29 -20.06
C THR A 259 0.05 16.66 -20.85
N ILE A 260 1.00 15.72 -21.03
CA ILE A 260 2.23 15.94 -21.79
C ILE A 260 2.06 15.25 -23.16
N PRO A 261 1.97 15.99 -24.28
CA PRO A 261 1.68 15.39 -25.58
C PRO A 261 2.79 14.44 -26.01
N ASN A 262 2.40 13.30 -26.60
CA ASN A 262 3.28 12.23 -27.10
C ASN A 262 4.21 11.58 -26.05
N GLN A 263 4.15 11.96 -24.78
CA GLN A 263 4.96 11.36 -23.72
C GLN A 263 4.43 9.96 -23.36
N GLN A 264 5.32 8.98 -23.36
CA GLN A 264 5.02 7.58 -23.04
C GLN A 264 6.00 7.04 -21.99
N ALA A 265 5.53 6.05 -21.22
CA ALA A 265 6.34 5.33 -20.25
C ALA A 265 5.96 3.84 -20.26
N LEU A 266 6.98 2.98 -20.33
CA LEU A 266 6.84 1.54 -20.25
C LEU A 266 7.24 1.05 -18.84
N MET A 267 6.43 0.19 -18.23
CA MET A 267 6.78 -0.59 -17.05
C MET A 267 6.96 -2.05 -17.45
N LEU A 268 8.10 -2.63 -17.08
CA LEU A 268 8.44 -4.03 -17.29
C LEU A 268 8.57 -4.73 -15.94
N THR A 269 7.63 -5.61 -15.62
CA THR A 269 7.63 -6.40 -14.37
C THR A 269 8.24 -7.77 -14.66
N LEU A 270 9.49 -7.97 -14.24
CA LEU A 270 10.24 -9.21 -14.42
C LEU A 270 10.02 -10.16 -13.26
N VAL A 271 9.69 -11.42 -13.56
CA VAL A 271 9.58 -12.53 -12.59
C VAL A 271 10.36 -13.73 -13.12
N PRO A 272 11.68 -13.81 -12.88
CA PRO A 272 12.53 -14.84 -13.48
C PRO A 272 12.17 -16.24 -12.96
N LYS A 273 12.15 -17.19 -13.90
CA LYS A 273 11.87 -18.62 -13.67
C LYS A 273 12.85 -19.49 -14.46
N PHE A 274 14.14 -19.35 -14.16
CA PHE A 274 15.19 -20.25 -14.64
C PHE A 274 15.59 -21.25 -13.55
N SER A 275 15.92 -22.48 -13.96
CA SER A 275 16.44 -23.54 -13.09
C SER A 275 17.89 -23.81 -13.47
N LEU A 276 18.80 -22.95 -13.01
CA LEU A 276 20.24 -23.14 -13.16
C LEU A 276 20.80 -23.92 -11.96
N PRO A 277 21.91 -24.68 -12.12
CA PRO A 277 22.59 -25.35 -11.01
C PRO A 277 22.96 -24.38 -9.87
N PRO A 278 22.84 -24.78 -8.59
CA PRO A 278 23.17 -23.93 -7.47
C PRO A 278 24.69 -23.78 -7.29
N GLU A 279 25.13 -22.58 -6.91
CA GLU A 279 26.52 -22.30 -6.56
C GLU A 279 26.84 -22.74 -5.11
N ARG A 280 28.14 -22.81 -4.78
CA ARG A 280 28.65 -23.12 -3.42
C ARG A 280 29.45 -21.94 -2.86
N PRO A 281 28.79 -20.87 -2.39
CA PRO A 281 29.46 -19.66 -1.91
C PRO A 281 29.96 -19.77 -0.46
N GLU A 282 30.52 -18.68 0.05
CA GLU A 282 30.65 -18.41 1.49
C GLU A 282 29.38 -17.73 2.02
N LEU A 283 28.75 -18.27 3.06
CA LEU A 283 27.49 -17.79 3.64
C LEU A 283 27.68 -17.28 5.08
N VAL A 284 27.59 -15.96 5.30
CA VAL A 284 27.79 -15.34 6.62
C VAL A 284 26.49 -14.77 7.17
N PHE A 285 26.05 -15.28 8.31
CA PHE A 285 24.87 -14.79 9.02
C PHE A 285 25.26 -13.67 10.00
N LEU A 286 24.81 -12.45 9.75
CA LEU A 286 24.89 -11.33 10.70
C LEU A 286 23.61 -11.31 11.53
N VAL A 287 23.71 -11.60 12.82
CA VAL A 287 22.58 -11.79 13.72
C VAL A 287 22.55 -10.73 14.81
N ASP A 288 21.52 -9.90 14.78
CA ASP A 288 21.28 -8.85 15.77
C ASP A 288 20.92 -9.46 17.14
N ARG A 289 21.59 -8.97 18.17
CA ARG A 289 21.39 -9.34 19.59
C ARG A 289 21.33 -8.11 20.50
N SER A 290 21.00 -6.96 19.92
CA SER A 290 20.67 -5.72 20.64
C SER A 290 19.48 -5.91 21.59
N GLY A 291 19.29 -4.95 22.50
CA GLY A 291 18.26 -5.01 23.55
C GLY A 291 16.82 -4.92 23.04
N SER A 292 16.58 -4.47 21.81
CA SER A 292 15.26 -4.46 21.17
C SER A 292 14.75 -5.87 20.83
N MET A 293 15.67 -6.79 20.50
CA MET A 293 15.40 -8.19 20.16
C MET A 293 14.82 -9.03 21.32
N LEU A 294 14.69 -8.47 22.53
CA LEU A 294 14.30 -9.20 23.73
C LEU A 294 12.83 -9.70 23.66
N GLY A 295 12.62 -10.96 24.06
CA GLY A 295 11.29 -11.60 24.08
C GLY A 295 11.03 -12.46 22.84
N THR A 296 9.97 -12.16 22.10
CA THR A 296 9.52 -12.91 20.91
C THR A 296 10.57 -12.89 19.80
N ARG A 297 11.18 -11.73 19.52
CA ARG A 297 12.04 -11.50 18.34
C ARG A 297 13.31 -12.35 18.32
N ILE A 298 14.04 -12.45 19.44
CA ILE A 298 15.20 -13.35 19.55
C ILE A 298 14.79 -14.83 19.44
N SER A 299 13.54 -15.18 19.77
CA SER A 299 13.01 -16.54 19.57
C SER A 299 12.72 -16.81 18.08
N LEU A 300 12.13 -15.84 17.38
CA LEU A 300 11.95 -15.87 15.92
C LEU A 300 13.30 -16.00 15.18
N VAL A 301 14.33 -15.26 15.62
CA VAL A 301 15.72 -15.42 15.12
C VAL A 301 16.21 -16.86 15.28
N LYS A 302 16.01 -17.48 16.45
CA LYS A 302 16.48 -18.86 16.68
C LYS A 302 15.81 -19.86 15.74
N SER A 303 14.49 -19.77 15.58
CA SER A 303 13.77 -20.62 14.61
C SER A 303 14.24 -20.37 13.18
N ALA A 304 14.40 -19.11 12.77
CA ALA A 304 14.89 -18.76 11.44
C ALA A 304 16.31 -19.29 11.18
N MET A 305 17.22 -19.11 12.14
CA MET A 305 18.59 -19.62 12.07
C MET A 305 18.65 -21.15 12.01
N LYS A 306 17.78 -21.87 12.74
CA LYS A 306 17.69 -23.33 12.65
C LYS A 306 17.24 -23.79 11.26
N VAL A 307 16.22 -23.14 10.68
CA VAL A 307 15.76 -23.41 9.30
C VAL A 307 16.87 -23.15 8.30
N PHE A 308 17.57 -22.01 8.39
CA PHE A 308 18.71 -21.69 7.53
C PHE A 308 19.82 -22.75 7.66
N LEU A 309 20.34 -23.00 8.86
CA LEU A 309 21.49 -23.90 9.11
C LEU A 309 21.26 -25.33 8.61
N LYS A 310 20.05 -25.88 8.78
CA LYS A 310 19.73 -27.22 8.28
C LYS A 310 19.55 -27.27 6.75
N SER A 311 19.11 -26.17 6.16
CA SER A 311 18.91 -26.04 4.71
C SER A 311 20.20 -25.76 3.92
N ILE A 312 21.35 -25.54 4.56
CA ILE A 312 22.63 -25.32 3.88
C ILE A 312 23.03 -26.57 3.05
N PRO A 313 23.44 -26.42 1.77
CA PRO A 313 23.97 -27.50 0.95
C PRO A 313 25.35 -28.00 1.40
N ILE A 314 25.64 -29.27 1.13
CA ILE A 314 26.96 -29.85 1.38
C ILE A 314 28.00 -29.19 0.46
N GLY A 315 29.12 -28.78 1.03
CA GLY A 315 30.23 -28.10 0.34
C GLY A 315 30.19 -26.57 0.37
N VAL A 316 29.18 -25.95 0.97
CA VAL A 316 29.18 -24.51 1.30
C VAL A 316 30.09 -24.23 2.51
N LYS A 317 30.73 -23.07 2.55
CA LYS A 317 31.39 -22.55 3.79
C LYS A 317 30.44 -21.58 4.49
N PHE A 318 30.42 -21.56 5.83
CA PHE A 318 29.56 -20.65 6.58
C PHE A 318 30.16 -20.13 7.89
N ASN A 319 29.59 -19.03 8.41
CA ASN A 319 29.93 -18.47 9.72
C ASN A 319 28.75 -17.68 10.30
N ILE A 320 28.75 -17.42 11.60
CA ILE A 320 27.75 -16.62 12.31
C ILE A 320 28.46 -15.48 13.02
N CYS A 321 28.01 -14.24 12.82
CA CYS A 321 28.43 -13.07 13.57
C CYS A 321 27.27 -12.58 14.44
N SER A 322 27.41 -12.64 15.76
CA SER A 322 26.52 -11.93 16.69
C SER A 322 26.92 -10.45 16.73
N PHE A 323 25.97 -9.51 16.67
CA PHE A 323 26.26 -8.07 16.81
C PHE A 323 25.26 -7.30 17.68
N GLY A 324 25.70 -6.11 18.10
CA GLY A 324 24.96 -5.11 18.86
C GLY A 324 25.83 -3.86 18.99
N SER A 325 26.12 -3.37 20.20
CA SER A 325 27.17 -2.34 20.44
C SER A 325 28.60 -2.87 20.22
N SER A 326 28.76 -4.19 20.13
CA SER A 326 29.99 -4.87 19.74
C SER A 326 29.62 -6.08 18.87
N PHE A 327 30.59 -6.72 18.23
CA PHE A 327 30.34 -7.91 17.40
C PHE A 327 31.33 -9.03 17.69
N SER A 328 30.91 -10.28 17.46
CA SER A 328 31.73 -11.48 17.61
C SER A 328 31.30 -12.58 16.64
N TYR A 329 32.29 -13.17 15.97
CA TYR A 329 32.09 -14.36 15.14
C TYR A 329 32.10 -15.63 15.99
N LEU A 330 31.38 -16.66 15.54
CA LEU A 330 31.46 -18.03 16.07
C LEU A 330 32.85 -18.63 15.79
N TRP A 331 33.34 -18.50 14.55
CA TRP A 331 34.69 -18.92 14.16
C TRP A 331 35.50 -17.75 13.57
N ARG A 332 36.82 -17.80 13.75
CA ARG A 332 37.74 -16.80 13.18
C ARG A 332 37.71 -16.75 11.65
N GLU A 333 37.46 -17.88 10.99
CA GLU A 333 37.33 -18.02 9.54
C GLU A 333 36.17 -18.98 9.24
N SER A 334 35.45 -18.73 8.14
CA SER A 334 34.21 -19.45 7.80
C SER A 334 34.49 -20.92 7.49
N GLN A 335 33.84 -21.81 8.23
CA GLN A 335 34.10 -23.25 8.21
C GLN A 335 33.29 -23.98 7.14
N ALA A 336 33.80 -25.11 6.66
CA ALA A 336 33.04 -25.98 5.77
C ALA A 336 31.82 -26.56 6.51
N TYR A 337 30.67 -26.64 5.82
CA TYR A 337 29.46 -27.22 6.38
C TYR A 337 29.66 -28.72 6.66
N THR A 338 29.79 -29.08 7.94
CA THR A 338 29.93 -30.45 8.48
C THR A 338 28.99 -30.69 9.68
N GLN A 339 28.73 -31.95 10.06
CA GLN A 339 27.93 -32.30 11.24
C GLN A 339 28.47 -31.63 12.52
N SER A 340 29.79 -31.70 12.77
CA SER A 340 30.40 -31.09 13.96
C SER A 340 30.21 -29.57 14.02
N THR A 341 30.38 -28.87 12.89
CA THR A 341 30.16 -27.41 12.80
C THR A 341 28.68 -27.05 12.87
N LEU A 342 27.78 -27.92 12.41
CA LEU A 342 26.33 -27.73 12.52
C LEU A 342 25.89 -27.81 13.98
N ASP A 343 26.35 -28.82 14.72
CA ASP A 343 26.00 -29.01 16.13
C ASP A 343 26.51 -27.85 17.00
N GLU A 344 27.76 -27.39 16.76
CA GLU A 344 28.32 -26.20 17.39
C GLU A 344 27.52 -24.93 17.07
N ALA A 345 27.14 -24.74 15.80
CA ALA A 345 26.32 -23.60 15.37
C ALA A 345 24.89 -23.62 15.96
N ILE A 346 24.24 -24.79 16.03
CA ILE A 346 22.94 -24.94 16.68
C ILE A 346 23.06 -24.65 18.18
N GLN A 347 24.08 -25.19 18.86
CA GLN A 347 24.33 -24.90 20.28
C GLN A 347 24.56 -23.40 20.53
N HIS A 348 25.32 -22.72 19.66
CA HIS A 348 25.51 -21.28 19.72
C HIS A 348 24.19 -20.52 19.54
N VAL A 349 23.38 -20.87 18.53
CA VAL A 349 22.06 -20.27 18.28
C VAL A 349 21.11 -20.48 19.47
N ASP A 350 21.02 -21.68 20.02
CA ASP A 350 20.19 -21.96 21.20
C ASP A 350 20.64 -21.17 22.44
N SER A 351 21.95 -20.88 22.58
CA SER A 351 22.47 -20.03 23.64
C SER A 351 22.19 -18.52 23.49
N MET A 352 21.77 -18.05 22.30
CA MET A 352 21.64 -16.62 22.02
C MET A 352 20.64 -15.91 22.93
N GLN A 353 20.97 -14.67 23.30
CA GLN A 353 20.14 -13.75 24.07
C GLN A 353 20.30 -12.32 23.54
N ALA A 354 19.33 -11.46 23.81
CA ALA A 354 19.32 -10.03 23.47
C ALA A 354 20.20 -9.23 24.45
N ASN A 355 21.51 -9.51 24.44
CA ASN A 355 22.47 -9.04 25.46
C ASN A 355 23.71 -8.31 24.90
N PHE A 356 23.69 -7.89 23.64
CA PHE A 356 24.82 -7.19 22.98
C PHE A 356 24.71 -5.65 23.02
N GLY A 357 23.69 -5.09 23.66
CA GLY A 357 23.55 -3.63 23.88
C GLY A 357 22.71 -2.92 22.82
N GLY A 358 23.27 -1.90 22.16
CA GLY A 358 22.68 -1.18 21.03
C GLY A 358 22.87 -1.91 19.70
N THR A 359 22.84 -1.18 18.57
CA THR A 359 22.68 -1.77 17.22
C THR A 359 23.66 -1.17 16.19
N GLU A 360 24.96 -1.46 16.31
CA GLU A 360 26.02 -0.95 15.43
C GLU A 360 26.23 -1.85 14.20
N MET A 361 25.53 -1.57 13.08
CA MET A 361 25.61 -2.41 11.86
C MET A 361 26.86 -2.17 11.00
N TYR A 362 27.46 -0.97 11.04
CA TYR A 362 28.55 -0.60 10.13
C TYR A 362 29.82 -1.45 10.34
N GLN A 363 30.22 -1.63 11.60
CA GLN A 363 31.43 -2.36 11.97
C GLN A 363 31.40 -3.87 11.61
N PRO A 364 30.37 -4.67 11.95
CA PRO A 364 30.32 -6.09 11.56
C PRO A 364 30.21 -6.29 10.05
N ILE A 365 29.56 -5.39 9.31
CA ILE A 365 29.52 -5.44 7.83
C ILE A 365 30.91 -5.16 7.25
N GLU A 366 31.59 -4.10 7.71
CA GLU A 366 32.95 -3.77 7.27
C GLU A 366 33.97 -4.90 7.59
N ALA A 367 33.87 -5.48 8.80
CA ALA A 367 34.70 -6.62 9.20
C ALA A 367 34.47 -7.84 8.29
N THR A 368 33.22 -8.17 7.98
CA THR A 368 32.87 -9.34 7.15
C THR A 368 33.38 -9.19 5.72
N LEU A 369 33.24 -8.00 5.12
CA LEU A 369 33.74 -7.68 3.77
C LEU A 369 35.27 -7.78 3.68
N LYS A 370 35.98 -7.47 4.78
CA LYS A 370 37.43 -7.64 4.90
C LYS A 370 37.84 -9.11 5.12
N GLN A 371 37.15 -9.83 5.99
CA GLN A 371 37.51 -11.17 6.50
C GLN A 371 37.13 -12.33 5.56
N ARG A 372 36.16 -12.15 4.66
CA ARG A 372 35.73 -13.14 3.65
C ARG A 372 36.86 -13.70 2.78
N PHE A 373 36.65 -14.90 2.26
CA PHE A 373 37.41 -15.45 1.14
C PHE A 373 37.26 -14.57 -0.11
N LYS A 374 38.32 -14.48 -0.93
CA LYS A 374 38.37 -13.61 -2.13
C LYS A 374 38.18 -14.38 -3.44
N ASP A 375 38.36 -15.69 -3.35
CA ASP A 375 38.19 -16.75 -4.35
C ASP A 375 36.76 -17.30 -4.41
N LEU A 376 35.94 -17.04 -3.40
CA LEU A 376 34.53 -17.45 -3.33
C LEU A 376 33.59 -16.23 -3.39
N PRO A 377 32.38 -16.37 -3.99
CA PRO A 377 31.29 -15.43 -3.78
C PRO A 377 30.92 -15.34 -2.30
N LEU A 378 30.52 -14.14 -1.84
CA LEU A 378 30.06 -13.93 -0.47
C LEU A 378 28.55 -13.61 -0.44
N GLU A 379 27.82 -14.41 0.31
CA GLU A 379 26.41 -14.21 0.65
C GLU A 379 26.31 -13.75 2.12
N ILE A 380 25.80 -12.55 2.36
CA ILE A 380 25.51 -12.06 3.71
C ILE A 380 24.01 -12.19 3.99
N MET A 381 23.66 -12.83 5.11
CA MET A 381 22.30 -12.91 5.65
C MET A 381 22.20 -12.05 6.91
N LEU A 382 21.63 -10.85 6.81
CA LEU A 382 21.43 -9.94 7.95
C LEU A 382 20.05 -10.15 8.58
N LEU A 383 19.99 -10.47 9.88
CA LEU A 383 18.76 -10.61 10.66
C LEU A 383 18.72 -9.51 11.74
N THR A 384 17.70 -8.64 11.75
CA THR A 384 17.59 -7.49 12.68
C THR A 384 16.13 -7.03 12.89
N ASP A 385 15.84 -6.42 14.05
CA ASP A 385 14.60 -5.65 14.30
C ASP A 385 14.80 -4.13 14.31
N GLY A 386 16.05 -3.67 14.14
CA GLY A 386 16.45 -2.30 14.45
C GLY A 386 16.32 -1.30 13.30
N GLU A 387 16.47 -0.03 13.65
CA GLU A 387 16.60 1.09 12.73
C GLU A 387 17.81 1.94 13.13
N ILE A 388 18.71 2.28 12.21
CA ILE A 388 19.86 3.17 12.47
C ILE A 388 19.69 4.51 11.75
N TRP A 389 20.28 5.57 12.30
CA TRP A 389 20.59 6.80 11.57
C TRP A 389 21.86 6.63 10.71
N ASP A 390 22.15 7.59 9.82
CA ASP A 390 23.27 7.56 8.85
C ASP A 390 23.33 6.28 7.98
N GLN A 391 22.16 5.89 7.43
CA GLN A 391 22.07 4.75 6.51
C GLN A 391 22.92 4.95 5.24
N GLU A 392 23.06 6.20 4.76
CA GLU A 392 23.78 6.54 3.54
C GLU A 392 25.26 6.13 3.59
N ARG A 393 25.91 6.27 4.75
CA ARG A 393 27.29 5.80 4.97
C ARG A 393 27.43 4.29 4.81
N LEU A 394 26.46 3.51 5.31
CA LEU A 394 26.45 2.06 5.17
C LEU A 394 26.18 1.63 3.71
N PHE A 395 25.23 2.27 3.04
CA PHE A 395 24.94 2.00 1.62
C PHE A 395 26.17 2.31 0.74
N LYS A 396 26.90 3.39 1.01
CA LYS A 396 28.16 3.73 0.32
C LYS A 396 29.25 2.68 0.53
N LEU A 397 29.42 2.17 1.76
CA LEU A 397 30.37 1.07 2.03
C LEU A 397 30.04 -0.19 1.21
N LEU A 398 28.76 -0.59 1.19
CA LEU A 398 28.28 -1.74 0.42
C LEU A 398 28.47 -1.54 -1.09
N ASN A 399 27.99 -0.42 -1.64
CA ASN A 399 28.12 -0.07 -3.06
C ASN A 399 29.58 -0.15 -3.54
N ASN A 400 30.50 0.45 -2.78
CA ASN A 400 31.93 0.46 -3.10
C ASN A 400 32.54 -0.94 -2.98
N SER A 401 32.10 -1.74 -2.01
CA SER A 401 32.64 -3.09 -1.79
C SER A 401 32.16 -4.09 -2.85
N VAL A 402 30.91 -3.99 -3.29
CA VAL A 402 30.35 -4.80 -4.39
C VAL A 402 31.02 -4.45 -5.71
N SER A 403 31.09 -3.16 -6.06
CA SER A 403 31.58 -2.70 -7.37
C SER A 403 33.08 -2.92 -7.61
N ASN A 404 33.89 -2.98 -6.55
CA ASN A 404 35.34 -3.20 -6.63
C ASN A 404 35.75 -4.66 -6.32
N SER A 405 34.81 -5.60 -6.24
CA SER A 405 35.10 -6.99 -5.89
C SER A 405 35.38 -7.88 -7.10
N VAL A 406 36.36 -8.78 -6.98
CA VAL A 406 36.68 -9.80 -8.00
C VAL A 406 35.66 -10.95 -7.97
N ALA A 407 35.45 -11.59 -6.81
CA ALA A 407 34.35 -12.53 -6.61
C ALA A 407 33.09 -11.77 -6.15
N PRO A 408 31.89 -12.09 -6.66
CA PRO A 408 30.69 -11.28 -6.38
C PRO A 408 30.26 -11.33 -4.91
N ILE A 409 29.50 -10.32 -4.49
CA ILE A 409 29.01 -10.15 -3.12
C ILE A 409 27.51 -9.84 -3.18
N ARG A 410 26.72 -10.54 -2.36
CA ARG A 410 25.29 -10.32 -2.17
C ARG A 410 24.95 -10.13 -0.70
N VAL A 411 23.94 -9.30 -0.41
CA VAL A 411 23.41 -9.08 0.95
C VAL A 411 21.88 -9.20 0.93
N PHE A 412 21.35 -10.13 1.71
CA PHE A 412 19.93 -10.32 1.95
C PHE A 412 19.60 -9.92 3.39
N THR A 413 18.42 -9.36 3.59
CA THR A 413 18.03 -8.81 4.90
C THR A 413 16.69 -9.38 5.35
N LEU A 414 16.63 -9.94 6.55
CA LEU A 414 15.42 -10.37 7.23
C LEU A 414 15.09 -9.36 8.34
N GLY A 415 14.10 -8.51 8.10
CA GLY A 415 13.54 -7.63 9.12
C GLY A 415 12.55 -8.39 10.02
N ILE A 416 12.70 -8.28 11.33
CA ILE A 416 11.96 -9.09 12.31
C ILE A 416 11.10 -8.20 13.21
N GLY A 417 9.81 -8.53 13.31
CA GLY A 417 8.81 -7.78 14.05
C GLY A 417 8.24 -6.59 13.28
N ASN A 418 7.13 -6.05 13.78
CA ASN A 418 6.31 -5.04 13.09
C ASN A 418 6.94 -3.63 13.09
N GLY A 419 8.14 -3.45 13.66
CA GLY A 419 8.77 -2.14 13.88
C GLY A 419 10.10 -1.93 13.17
N VAL A 420 10.50 -2.83 12.28
CA VAL A 420 11.78 -2.77 11.57
C VAL A 420 11.76 -1.71 10.46
N SER A 421 12.87 -0.97 10.29
CA SER A 421 12.97 0.04 9.24
C SER A 421 13.00 -0.58 7.85
N HIS A 422 11.92 -0.41 7.10
CA HIS A 422 11.84 -0.87 5.72
C HIS A 422 12.90 -0.20 4.83
N SER A 423 13.15 1.10 5.01
CA SER A 423 14.23 1.84 4.33
C SER A 423 15.62 1.24 4.56
N LEU A 424 15.92 0.85 5.81
CA LEU A 424 17.22 0.27 6.16
C LEU A 424 17.42 -1.10 5.53
N ILE A 425 16.48 -2.03 5.74
CA ILE A 425 16.63 -3.41 5.24
C ILE A 425 16.61 -3.44 3.71
N GLU A 426 15.75 -2.64 3.07
CA GLU A 426 15.74 -2.50 1.63
C GLU A 426 16.99 -1.83 1.09
N GLY A 427 17.45 -0.74 1.70
CA GLY A 427 18.64 -0.03 1.25
C GLY A 427 19.91 -0.86 1.39
N ILE A 428 20.07 -1.63 2.48
CA ILE A 428 21.16 -2.60 2.64
C ILE A 428 21.10 -3.65 1.54
N ALA A 429 19.92 -4.24 1.28
CA ALA A 429 19.77 -5.26 0.26
C ALA A 429 20.03 -4.72 -1.16
N LYS A 430 19.48 -3.54 -1.49
CA LYS A 430 19.66 -2.84 -2.78
C LYS A 430 21.12 -2.42 -3.01
N ALA A 431 21.81 -1.94 -1.98
CA ALA A 431 23.24 -1.59 -2.04
C ALA A 431 24.15 -2.83 -2.11
N GLY A 432 23.72 -3.93 -1.48
CA GLY A 432 24.36 -5.23 -1.51
C GLY A 432 23.84 -6.17 -2.60
N ASN A 433 23.23 -5.67 -3.68
CA ASN A 433 22.73 -6.46 -4.82
C ASN A 433 21.70 -7.59 -4.53
N GLY A 434 21.24 -7.79 -3.29
CA GLY A 434 20.29 -8.84 -2.88
C GLY A 434 18.85 -8.35 -2.73
N PHE A 435 18.06 -8.99 -1.87
CA PHE A 435 16.68 -8.55 -1.56
C PHE A 435 16.30 -8.68 -0.08
N SER A 436 15.31 -7.88 0.32
CA SER A 436 14.73 -7.86 1.67
C SER A 436 13.53 -8.78 1.82
N GLN A 437 13.36 -9.39 3.00
CA GLN A 437 12.08 -9.89 3.50
C GLN A 437 11.81 -9.26 4.87
N SER A 438 10.54 -9.13 5.25
CA SER A 438 10.12 -8.76 6.62
C SER A 438 9.12 -9.77 7.17
N VAL A 439 9.12 -9.96 8.49
CA VAL A 439 8.30 -10.94 9.21
C VAL A 439 7.64 -10.27 10.41
N GLY A 440 6.31 -10.24 10.46
CA GLY A 440 5.54 -9.77 11.62
C GLY A 440 5.55 -10.78 12.78
N GLU A 441 5.26 -10.32 14.00
CA GLU A 441 5.37 -11.16 15.21
C GLU A 441 4.33 -12.32 15.28
N GLU A 442 3.29 -12.29 14.44
CA GLU A 442 2.23 -13.32 14.32
C GLU A 442 2.29 -14.06 12.95
N GLU A 443 3.41 -13.96 12.20
CA GLU A 443 3.47 -14.32 10.77
C GLU A 443 4.38 -15.52 10.45
N LYS A 444 3.99 -16.34 9.47
CA LYS A 444 4.79 -17.49 9.01
C LYS A 444 6.12 -17.07 8.36
N MET A 445 7.20 -17.67 8.84
CA MET A 445 8.56 -17.44 8.33
C MET A 445 8.95 -18.34 7.15
N GLY A 446 8.50 -19.60 7.14
CA GLY A 446 9.13 -20.69 6.37
C GLY A 446 9.46 -20.37 4.91
N SER A 447 8.46 -19.96 4.12
CA SER A 447 8.64 -19.71 2.67
C SER A 447 9.53 -18.49 2.39
N LYS A 448 9.50 -17.47 3.25
CA LYS A 448 10.38 -16.28 3.14
C LYS A 448 11.84 -16.66 3.33
N LEU A 449 12.14 -17.47 4.35
CA LEU A 449 13.50 -17.95 4.64
C LEU A 449 14.04 -18.83 3.49
N VAL A 450 13.23 -19.79 3.04
CA VAL A 450 13.61 -20.66 1.90
C VAL A 450 13.81 -19.86 0.62
N ARG A 451 12.98 -18.83 0.36
CA ARG A 451 13.16 -17.94 -0.80
C ARG A 451 14.46 -17.14 -0.72
N MET A 452 14.80 -16.58 0.45
CA MET A 452 16.09 -15.90 0.67
C MET A 452 17.27 -16.84 0.43
N LEU A 453 17.20 -18.07 0.95
CA LEU A 453 18.28 -19.05 0.77
C LEU A 453 18.37 -19.55 -0.69
N LYS A 454 17.24 -19.77 -1.38
CA LYS A 454 17.22 -20.01 -2.84
C LYS A 454 17.84 -18.83 -3.62
N GLY A 455 17.67 -17.60 -3.14
CA GLY A 455 18.34 -16.41 -3.68
C GLY A 455 19.87 -16.49 -3.54
N ALA A 456 20.37 -16.72 -2.33
CA ALA A 456 21.81 -16.81 -2.05
C ALA A 456 22.52 -18.03 -2.66
N LEU A 457 21.77 -19.09 -2.98
CA LEU A 457 22.31 -20.28 -3.66
C LEU A 457 22.14 -20.23 -5.19
N SER A 458 21.37 -19.27 -5.72
CA SER A 458 21.23 -19.08 -7.17
C SER A 458 22.53 -18.57 -7.78
N PRO A 459 22.91 -19.01 -8.99
CA PRO A 459 24.17 -18.60 -9.59
C PRO A 459 24.18 -17.11 -9.96
N HIS A 460 25.37 -16.56 -10.11
CA HIS A 460 25.55 -15.16 -10.45
C HIS A 460 25.30 -14.92 -11.95
N VAL A 461 24.36 -14.03 -12.25
CA VAL A 461 24.01 -13.58 -13.59
C VAL A 461 24.33 -12.09 -13.72
N THR A 462 25.03 -11.72 -14.77
CA THR A 462 25.58 -10.38 -15.03
C THR A 462 25.12 -9.82 -16.38
N ASP A 463 25.53 -8.59 -16.69
CA ASP A 463 25.44 -8.00 -18.03
C ASP A 463 24.02 -7.94 -18.61
N TYR A 464 23.04 -7.73 -17.73
CA TYR A 464 21.64 -7.54 -18.11
C TYR A 464 21.49 -6.36 -19.06
N THR A 465 20.94 -6.62 -20.23
CA THR A 465 20.69 -5.60 -21.27
C THR A 465 19.27 -5.69 -21.78
N LEU A 466 18.73 -4.54 -22.19
CA LEU A 466 17.35 -4.40 -22.64
C LEU A 466 17.30 -3.84 -24.06
N GLU A 467 16.45 -4.44 -24.88
CA GLU A 467 16.28 -4.16 -26.30
C GLU A 467 14.79 -4.01 -26.59
N VAL A 468 14.38 -2.91 -27.23
CA VAL A 468 12.98 -2.66 -27.60
C VAL A 468 12.78 -2.98 -29.07
N LYS A 469 11.82 -3.86 -29.38
CA LYS A 469 11.38 -4.11 -30.75
C LYS A 469 10.20 -3.21 -31.09
N TYR A 470 10.23 -2.63 -32.29
CA TYR A 470 9.11 -1.89 -32.85
C TYR A 470 8.33 -2.73 -33.87
N ALA A 471 7.14 -2.27 -34.25
CA ALA A 471 6.40 -2.80 -35.39
C ALA A 471 6.57 -1.85 -36.58
N ASP A 472 6.89 -2.41 -37.75
CA ASP A 472 7.13 -1.66 -38.98
C ASP A 472 5.81 -1.25 -39.67
N GLU A 473 5.70 0.02 -40.08
CA GLU A 473 4.51 0.53 -40.80
C GLU A 473 4.63 0.39 -42.33
N ASP A 474 5.83 0.15 -42.86
CA ASP A 474 6.11 0.09 -44.31
C ASP A 474 5.78 -1.27 -44.98
N ALA A 475 5.35 -2.28 -44.21
CA ALA A 475 5.05 -3.65 -44.68
C ALA A 475 3.78 -3.79 -45.56
N MET A 476 3.44 -2.75 -46.32
CA MET A 476 2.34 -2.69 -47.30
C MET A 476 2.84 -2.41 -48.74
N ILE A 477 4.15 -2.55 -48.97
CA ILE A 477 4.77 -2.56 -50.31
C ILE A 477 5.47 -3.92 -50.49
N ASP A 478 5.34 -4.48 -51.70
CA ASP A 478 5.46 -5.92 -51.98
C ASP A 478 6.90 -6.43 -52.26
N VAL A 479 7.08 -7.74 -52.05
CA VAL A 479 8.22 -8.62 -52.42
C VAL A 479 9.55 -8.48 -51.64
N GLY A 480 9.81 -9.45 -50.75
CA GLY A 480 11.18 -10.00 -50.58
C GLY A 480 11.68 -10.41 -49.19
N ASP A 481 11.15 -11.49 -48.60
CA ASP A 481 11.71 -12.48 -47.65
C ASP A 481 12.74 -12.13 -46.52
N ASP A 482 13.11 -10.86 -46.30
CA ASP A 482 13.93 -10.40 -45.15
C ASP A 482 13.10 -9.46 -44.23
N ASP A 483 12.47 -10.03 -43.19
CA ASP A 483 11.75 -9.28 -42.14
C ASP A 483 12.74 -8.51 -41.23
N PHE A 484 13.13 -7.30 -41.63
CA PHE A 484 14.04 -6.42 -40.88
C PHE A 484 13.37 -5.78 -39.63
N GLU A 485 13.10 -6.56 -38.57
CA GLU A 485 12.59 -6.02 -37.29
C GLU A 485 13.51 -4.90 -36.74
N LEU A 486 12.99 -3.68 -36.55
CA LEU A 486 13.74 -2.61 -35.91
C LEU A 486 13.90 -2.83 -34.40
N VAL A 487 15.14 -3.07 -33.97
CA VAL A 487 15.54 -3.23 -32.57
C VAL A 487 16.35 -2.02 -32.10
N GLU A 488 15.83 -1.23 -31.16
CA GLU A 488 16.61 -0.18 -30.48
C GLU A 488 17.14 -0.71 -29.14
N LYS A 489 18.47 -0.80 -29.03
CA LYS A 489 19.14 -1.21 -27.79
C LYS A 489 19.21 -0.03 -26.82
N VAL A 490 18.74 -0.22 -25.60
CA VAL A 490 18.55 0.89 -24.65
C VAL A 490 19.89 1.51 -24.19
N THR A 491 20.99 0.74 -24.21
CA THR A 491 22.34 1.28 -23.94
C THR A 491 22.77 2.36 -24.92
N ASP A 492 22.30 2.30 -26.16
CA ASP A 492 22.84 3.09 -27.26
C ASP A 492 22.23 4.51 -27.26
N SER A 493 21.09 4.67 -26.56
CA SER A 493 20.49 5.95 -26.18
C SER A 493 21.32 6.76 -25.18
N LEU A 494 22.34 6.18 -24.52
CA LEU A 494 23.17 6.87 -23.52
C LEU A 494 24.31 7.72 -24.11
N ASN A 495 24.46 7.72 -25.45
CA ASN A 495 25.37 8.63 -26.16
C ASN A 495 24.70 10.00 -26.31
N VAL A 496 25.17 10.99 -25.54
CA VAL A 496 24.49 12.28 -25.41
C VAL A 496 25.32 13.42 -25.98
N ARG A 497 24.66 14.21 -26.83
CA ARG A 497 25.18 15.50 -27.30
C ARG A 497 25.17 16.52 -26.17
N LEU A 498 26.31 16.66 -25.50
CA LEU A 498 26.73 17.96 -24.97
C LEU A 498 26.84 18.91 -26.17
N SER A 499 25.96 19.90 -26.27
CA SER A 499 26.05 20.91 -27.32
C SER A 499 27.12 21.96 -27.01
N LEU A 500 28.37 21.48 -26.94
CA LEU A 500 29.59 22.27 -27.20
C LEU A 500 29.73 22.59 -28.70
N ALA A 501 28.59 22.80 -29.36
CA ALA A 501 28.57 23.41 -30.67
C ALA A 501 29.17 24.81 -30.51
N GLU A 502 30.25 25.05 -31.23
CA GLU A 502 30.50 26.38 -31.78
C GLU A 502 29.18 26.85 -32.38
N THR A 503 28.52 27.79 -31.72
CA THR A 503 27.40 28.49 -32.36
C THR A 503 27.99 29.14 -33.61
N GLU A 504 27.37 28.95 -34.78
CA GLU A 504 27.64 29.88 -35.89
C GLU A 504 27.53 31.28 -35.29
N PRO A 505 28.62 32.08 -35.30
CA PRO A 505 28.73 33.20 -34.37
C PRO A 505 27.58 34.17 -34.65
N PRO A 506 26.64 34.37 -33.70
CA PRO A 506 25.42 35.13 -33.97
C PRO A 506 25.85 36.53 -34.39
N GLN A 507 25.59 36.87 -35.67
CA GLN A 507 26.31 37.91 -36.46
C GLN A 507 26.88 39.00 -35.56
N PRO A 508 28.23 39.09 -35.44
CA PRO A 508 28.89 39.49 -34.21
C PRO A 508 28.34 40.80 -33.66
N LYS A 509 27.38 40.66 -32.73
CA LYS A 509 26.94 41.76 -31.87
C LYS A 509 28.16 42.09 -31.03
N GLU A 510 28.87 43.14 -31.44
CA GLU A 510 30.09 43.61 -30.81
C GLU A 510 29.91 43.57 -29.30
N LYS A 511 30.67 42.70 -28.63
CA LYS A 511 30.72 42.65 -27.17
C LYS A 511 31.36 43.97 -26.76
N LYS A 512 30.52 44.99 -26.54
CA LYS A 512 30.94 46.35 -26.21
C LYS A 512 32.00 46.26 -25.12
N PRO A 513 33.16 46.91 -25.29
CA PRO A 513 34.21 46.84 -24.29
C PRO A 513 33.64 47.33 -22.96
N ILE A 514 33.56 46.41 -21.99
CA ILE A 514 33.06 46.70 -20.65
C ILE A 514 34.03 47.70 -20.04
N SER A 515 33.54 48.88 -19.66
CA SER A 515 34.41 49.88 -19.05
C SER A 515 34.91 49.36 -17.70
N LEU A 516 36.24 49.39 -17.50
CA LEU A 516 36.85 49.12 -16.20
C LEU A 516 36.52 50.22 -15.16
N PHE A 517 35.91 51.32 -15.60
CA PHE A 517 35.30 52.36 -14.77
C PHE A 517 33.92 52.71 -15.34
N ASP A 518 32.87 52.17 -14.73
CA ASP A 518 31.49 52.60 -14.99
C ASP A 518 30.93 53.29 -13.74
N THR A 519 30.86 54.63 -13.78
CA THR A 519 30.36 55.44 -12.66
C THR A 519 28.83 55.43 -12.53
N SER A 520 28.12 54.63 -13.33
CA SER A 520 26.69 54.35 -13.18
C SER A 520 26.40 53.01 -12.49
N VAL A 521 27.42 52.16 -12.31
CA VAL A 521 27.33 50.94 -11.49
C VAL A 521 27.38 51.33 -10.02
N ASP A 522 26.22 51.26 -9.37
CA ASP A 522 26.05 51.45 -7.94
C ASP A 522 26.51 50.17 -7.21
N LEU A 523 27.72 50.19 -6.63
CA LEU A 523 28.34 49.02 -6.00
C LEU A 523 27.58 48.50 -4.76
N ASP A 524 26.73 49.34 -4.16
CA ASP A 524 25.88 48.98 -3.03
C ASP A 524 24.52 48.39 -3.48
N LYS A 525 24.26 48.32 -4.79
CA LYS A 525 23.15 47.51 -5.34
C LYS A 525 23.65 46.11 -5.66
N GLU A 526 23.06 45.12 -5.01
CA GLU A 526 23.17 43.72 -5.44
C GLU A 526 22.80 43.59 -6.93
N ALA A 527 23.49 42.69 -7.64
CA ALA A 527 23.19 42.42 -9.04
C ALA A 527 21.71 42.02 -9.18
N PRO A 528 21.00 42.47 -10.25
CA PRO A 528 19.60 42.13 -10.43
C PRO A 528 19.45 40.61 -10.44
N SER A 529 18.71 40.09 -9.47
CA SER A 529 18.50 38.65 -9.30
C SER A 529 18.03 38.06 -10.63
N PRO A 530 18.56 36.89 -11.05
CA PRO A 530 18.09 36.24 -12.27
C PRO A 530 16.57 36.10 -12.20
N ALA A 531 15.89 36.55 -13.27
CA ALA A 531 14.44 36.74 -13.26
C ALA A 531 13.74 35.46 -12.77
N ASP A 532 12.76 35.61 -11.85
CA ASP A 532 12.14 34.54 -11.06
C ASP A 532 11.37 33.49 -11.90
N ASP A 533 12.09 32.69 -12.68
CA ASP A 533 11.55 31.65 -13.55
C ASP A 533 10.94 30.52 -12.72
N ASP A 534 9.71 30.11 -13.05
CA ASP A 534 8.97 29.29 -12.08
C ASP A 534 9.48 27.85 -11.92
N SER A 535 10.30 27.41 -12.87
CA SER A 535 11.09 26.17 -12.87
C SER A 535 12.35 26.21 -12.01
N GLY A 536 12.88 27.39 -11.66
CA GLY A 536 14.21 27.54 -11.05
C GLY A 536 15.38 27.21 -12.01
N ALA A 537 15.12 27.14 -13.32
CA ALA A 537 16.13 26.82 -14.33
C ALA A 537 17.21 27.91 -14.46
N ALA A 538 16.92 29.16 -14.10
CA ALA A 538 17.89 30.24 -14.11
C ALA A 538 19.04 30.02 -13.11
N ARG A 539 18.81 29.28 -12.01
CA ARG A 539 19.84 28.82 -11.04
C ARG A 539 20.92 27.95 -11.69
N TYR A 540 20.61 27.32 -12.82
CA TYR A 540 21.51 26.43 -13.56
C TYR A 540 21.88 26.96 -14.96
N SER A 541 21.64 28.25 -15.23
CA SER A 541 21.85 28.89 -16.55
C SER A 541 23.31 28.97 -16.98
N HIS A 542 24.26 28.81 -16.06
CA HIS A 542 25.70 28.74 -16.30
C HIS A 542 26.20 27.35 -16.71
N LEU A 543 25.36 26.32 -16.64
CA LEU A 543 25.70 24.94 -16.98
C LEU A 543 25.49 24.66 -18.47
N PRO A 544 26.32 23.80 -19.10
CA PRO A 544 26.13 23.43 -20.50
C PRO A 544 24.75 22.76 -20.70
N PRO A 545 24.00 23.11 -21.76
CA PRO A 545 22.78 22.40 -22.11
C PRO A 545 23.09 20.93 -22.43
N LEU A 546 22.20 20.04 -21.99
CA LEU A 546 22.34 18.60 -22.12
C LEU A 546 21.04 18.04 -22.66
N ALA A 547 21.09 17.26 -23.74
CA ALA A 547 19.93 16.53 -24.24
C ALA A 547 19.62 15.33 -23.34
N ALA A 548 18.34 15.06 -23.08
CA ALA A 548 17.93 13.80 -22.47
C ALA A 548 18.12 12.64 -23.47
N PRO A 549 18.42 11.41 -23.00
CA PRO A 549 18.46 10.21 -23.85
C PRO A 549 17.07 9.91 -24.42
N LYS A 550 17.00 9.29 -25.62
CA LYS A 550 15.73 8.88 -26.25
C LYS A 550 14.91 7.92 -25.37
N LEU A 551 15.59 6.90 -24.87
CA LEU A 551 15.06 5.90 -23.94
C LEU A 551 15.83 6.06 -22.62
N LEU A 552 15.17 6.60 -21.61
CA LEU A 552 15.70 6.69 -20.25
C LEU A 552 15.34 5.42 -19.49
N GLN A 553 16.29 4.49 -19.38
CA GLN A 553 16.15 3.29 -18.56
C GLN A 553 16.26 3.60 -17.08
N VAL A 554 15.39 2.97 -16.28
CA VAL A 554 15.42 3.08 -14.82
C VAL A 554 15.04 1.75 -14.16
N PRO A 555 15.91 1.10 -13.38
CA PRO A 555 17.27 1.53 -13.02
C PRO A 555 18.23 1.50 -14.21
N SER A 556 19.22 2.39 -14.17
CA SER A 556 20.28 2.53 -15.17
C SER A 556 21.18 1.30 -15.31
N VAL A 557 21.25 0.47 -14.26
CA VAL A 557 21.77 -0.90 -14.30
C VAL A 557 20.68 -1.82 -13.74
N ILE A 558 20.28 -2.84 -14.49
CA ILE A 558 19.30 -3.83 -14.01
C ILE A 558 19.98 -4.68 -12.92
N PRO A 559 19.43 -4.73 -11.68
CA PRO A 559 20.02 -5.49 -10.58
C PRO A 559 19.86 -7.00 -10.78
N PRO A 560 20.61 -7.84 -10.05
CA PRO A 560 20.49 -9.29 -10.14
C PRO A 560 19.06 -9.80 -9.95
N LEU A 561 18.60 -10.61 -10.91
CA LEU A 561 17.23 -11.10 -10.97
C LEU A 561 17.10 -12.45 -10.26
N TYR A 562 16.51 -12.45 -9.07
CA TYR A 562 16.34 -13.66 -8.24
C TYR A 562 15.06 -14.41 -8.58
N ALA A 563 15.14 -15.74 -8.66
CA ALA A 563 14.00 -16.61 -8.89
C ALA A 563 12.79 -16.24 -8.02
N PHE A 564 11.61 -16.11 -8.66
CA PHE A 564 10.35 -15.64 -8.08
C PHE A 564 10.33 -14.20 -7.54
N ASN A 565 11.46 -13.52 -7.29
CA ASN A 565 11.42 -12.12 -6.86
C ASN A 565 10.92 -11.24 -8.03
N ARG A 566 10.10 -10.23 -7.73
CA ARG A 566 9.68 -9.27 -8.77
C ARG A 566 10.72 -8.17 -8.91
N THR A 567 11.06 -7.77 -10.12
CA THR A 567 11.96 -6.64 -10.39
C THR A 567 11.37 -5.78 -11.49
N THR A 568 11.15 -4.51 -11.19
CA THR A 568 10.53 -3.55 -12.10
C THR A 568 11.62 -2.74 -12.81
N VAL A 569 11.54 -2.67 -14.13
CA VAL A 569 12.36 -1.79 -14.98
C VAL A 569 11.41 -0.86 -15.74
N TYR A 570 11.74 0.42 -15.81
CA TYR A 570 10.98 1.44 -16.51
C TYR A 570 11.77 1.98 -17.70
N LEU A 571 11.06 2.31 -18.78
CA LEU A 571 11.57 3.15 -19.87
C LEU A 571 10.73 4.42 -19.95
N LEU A 572 11.32 5.58 -19.68
CA LEU A 572 10.75 6.87 -20.06
C LEU A 572 11.14 7.14 -21.51
N MET A 573 10.15 7.19 -22.40
CA MET A 573 10.37 7.36 -23.84
C MET A 573 10.21 8.83 -24.22
N ASP A 574 11.16 9.38 -24.98
CA ASP A 574 11.07 10.76 -25.45
C ASP A 574 9.87 10.96 -26.41
N PRO A 575 9.14 12.08 -26.36
CA PRO A 575 8.01 12.36 -27.25
C PRO A 575 8.29 12.30 -28.77
N ARG A 576 9.56 12.31 -29.19
CA ARG A 576 10.00 12.07 -30.58
C ARG A 576 9.95 10.60 -30.98
N CYS A 577 10.02 9.67 -30.02
CA CYS A 577 9.98 8.22 -30.25
C CYS A 577 8.56 7.65 -30.37
N SER A 578 7.52 8.44 -30.05
CA SER A 578 6.10 8.00 -30.11
C SER A 578 5.58 7.74 -31.53
N LEU A 579 6.42 7.92 -32.56
CA LEU A 579 6.09 7.69 -33.98
C LEU A 579 6.19 6.22 -34.38
N GLN A 580 6.81 5.37 -33.57
CA GLN A 580 6.93 3.93 -33.82
C GLN A 580 6.26 3.16 -32.68
N ARG A 581 5.40 2.19 -33.01
CA ARG A 581 4.66 1.42 -32.00
C ARG A 581 5.54 0.30 -31.44
N PRO A 582 5.90 0.31 -30.15
CA PRO A 582 6.72 -0.76 -29.58
C PRO A 582 5.88 -2.04 -29.43
N LYS A 583 6.47 -3.18 -29.80
CA LYS A 583 5.83 -4.49 -29.99
C LYS A 583 6.15 -5.43 -28.83
N SER A 584 7.44 -5.53 -28.49
CA SER A 584 7.97 -6.39 -27.43
C SER A 584 9.27 -5.81 -26.88
N VAL A 585 9.67 -6.31 -25.71
CA VAL A 585 10.97 -6.05 -25.09
C VAL A 585 11.73 -7.36 -24.96
N VAL A 586 13.00 -7.37 -25.36
CA VAL A 586 13.92 -8.48 -25.13
C VAL A 586 14.85 -8.12 -23.98
N LEU A 587 14.89 -8.99 -22.97
CA LEU A 587 15.87 -8.99 -21.89
C LEU A 587 16.95 -10.04 -22.20
N ARG A 588 18.21 -9.62 -22.19
CA ARG A 588 19.39 -10.51 -22.28
C ARG A 588 20.18 -10.47 -20.98
N GLY A 589 20.95 -11.50 -20.68
CA GLY A 589 21.93 -11.52 -19.58
C GLY A 589 22.91 -12.70 -19.70
N THR A 590 24.01 -12.65 -18.95
CA THR A 590 25.10 -13.64 -19.02
C THR A 590 25.18 -14.46 -17.74
N SER A 591 25.28 -15.79 -17.85
CA SER A 591 25.52 -16.68 -16.71
C SER A 591 26.76 -17.56 -16.95
N THR A 592 27.27 -18.16 -15.87
CA THR A 592 28.31 -19.20 -15.90
C THR A 592 27.96 -20.43 -16.74
N HIS A 593 26.68 -20.62 -17.07
CA HIS A 593 26.17 -21.72 -17.90
C HIS A 593 25.81 -21.30 -19.33
N GLY A 594 25.97 -20.03 -19.70
CA GLY A 594 25.65 -19.49 -21.03
C GLY A 594 24.78 -18.22 -20.98
N PRO A 595 24.43 -17.66 -22.17
CA PRO A 595 23.53 -16.52 -22.26
C PRO A 595 22.09 -16.90 -21.91
N LEU A 596 21.35 -15.93 -21.39
CA LEU A 596 19.93 -16.01 -21.06
C LEU A 596 19.18 -14.95 -21.87
N GLU A 597 17.99 -15.30 -22.37
CA GLU A 597 17.14 -14.42 -23.19
C GLU A 597 15.66 -14.61 -22.84
N LEU A 598 14.90 -13.52 -22.85
CA LEU A 598 13.46 -13.48 -22.55
C LEU A 598 12.79 -12.34 -23.33
N GLU A 599 11.93 -12.68 -24.29
CA GLU A 599 11.08 -11.72 -25.01
C GLU A 599 9.69 -11.59 -24.35
N ILE A 600 9.19 -10.36 -24.20
CA ILE A 600 7.98 -10.00 -23.47
C ILE A 600 7.15 -9.04 -24.33
N SER A 601 5.93 -9.43 -24.70
CA SER A 601 5.01 -8.60 -25.49
C SER A 601 4.49 -7.40 -24.69
N ILE A 602 4.34 -6.24 -25.35
CA ILE A 602 3.88 -5.00 -24.73
C ILE A 602 2.35 -4.90 -24.77
N GLN A 603 1.74 -4.74 -23.60
CA GLN A 603 0.33 -4.36 -23.45
C GLN A 603 0.24 -2.83 -23.40
N ILE A 604 -0.68 -2.23 -24.16
CA ILE A 604 -0.93 -0.77 -24.14
C ILE A 604 -2.18 -0.51 -23.31
N LEU A 605 -2.12 0.47 -22.40
CA LEU A 605 -3.26 0.85 -21.57
C LEU A 605 -4.24 1.74 -22.37
N ASP A 606 -5.51 1.35 -22.43
CA ASP A 606 -6.58 2.10 -23.11
C ASP A 606 -6.79 3.51 -22.53
N THR A 607 -6.58 3.66 -21.22
CA THR A 607 -6.75 4.92 -20.51
C THR A 607 -5.40 5.62 -20.31
N PRO A 608 -5.23 6.89 -20.73
CA PRO A 608 -4.03 7.65 -20.43
C PRO A 608 -3.89 7.87 -18.92
N GLY A 609 -2.66 7.93 -18.44
CA GLY A 609 -2.34 7.97 -17.02
C GLY A 609 -0.97 8.59 -16.72
N GLU A 610 -0.70 8.79 -15.44
CA GLU A 610 0.54 9.39 -14.94
C GLU A 610 1.33 8.45 -14.01
N THR A 611 0.80 7.27 -13.71
CA THR A 611 1.28 6.44 -12.59
C THR A 611 2.61 5.78 -12.92
N ILE A 612 2.74 5.23 -14.13
CA ILE A 612 4.00 4.64 -14.61
C ILE A 612 5.03 5.76 -14.85
N HIS A 613 4.61 6.89 -15.39
CA HIS A 613 5.49 8.06 -15.58
C HIS A 613 6.07 8.58 -14.26
N GLN A 614 5.22 8.78 -13.25
CA GLN A 614 5.61 9.27 -11.92
C GLN A 614 6.50 8.26 -11.17
N LEU A 615 6.22 6.95 -11.28
CA LEU A 615 7.08 5.89 -10.72
C LEU A 615 8.47 5.88 -11.38
N ALA A 616 8.52 5.90 -12.72
CA ALA A 616 9.78 5.93 -13.47
C ALA A 616 10.60 7.20 -13.15
N ALA A 617 9.93 8.37 -13.08
CA ALA A 617 10.56 9.62 -12.69
C ALA A 617 11.09 9.59 -11.25
N LYS A 618 10.33 9.06 -10.28
CA LYS A 618 10.81 8.89 -8.90
C LYS A 618 12.04 8.00 -8.83
N LYS A 619 12.02 6.87 -9.55
CA LYS A 619 13.13 5.92 -9.61
C LYS A 619 14.39 6.60 -10.18
N ALA A 620 14.24 7.44 -11.21
CA ALA A 620 15.35 8.13 -11.87
C ALA A 620 15.94 9.23 -10.98
N ILE A 621 15.08 10.03 -10.34
CA ILE A 621 15.45 11.02 -9.33
C ILE A 621 16.22 10.33 -8.19
N SER A 622 15.74 9.17 -7.70
CA SER A 622 16.40 8.45 -6.61
C SER A 622 17.76 7.85 -6.99
N GLU A 623 17.95 7.39 -8.23
CA GLU A 623 19.29 7.02 -8.71
C GLU A 623 20.24 8.24 -8.72
N LEU A 624 19.79 9.40 -9.24
CA LEU A 624 20.58 10.63 -9.24
C LEU A 624 20.93 11.11 -7.82
N GLU A 625 19.98 11.03 -6.88
CA GLU A 625 20.16 11.35 -5.45
C GLU A 625 21.24 10.50 -4.77
N GLN A 626 21.46 9.28 -5.27
CA GLN A 626 22.46 8.31 -4.81
C GLN A 626 23.81 8.42 -5.56
N GLY A 627 23.94 9.34 -6.53
CA GLY A 627 25.12 9.44 -7.39
C GLY A 627 25.22 8.33 -8.46
N ARG A 628 24.10 7.67 -8.76
CA ARG A 628 23.94 6.65 -9.80
C ARG A 628 23.15 7.25 -10.99
N GLY A 629 22.55 6.40 -11.82
CA GLY A 629 21.66 6.82 -12.90
C GLY A 629 22.40 7.11 -14.21
N TRP A 630 21.62 7.48 -15.23
CA TRP A 630 22.09 7.59 -16.61
C TRP A 630 23.30 8.53 -16.78
N MET A 631 23.35 9.67 -16.08
CA MET A 631 24.48 10.61 -16.19
C MET A 631 25.80 10.13 -15.60
N ALA A 632 25.81 9.09 -14.74
CA ALA A 632 27.06 8.46 -14.31
C ALA A 632 27.69 7.61 -15.42
N GLN A 633 26.88 7.15 -16.39
CA GLN A 633 27.29 6.30 -17.52
C GLN A 633 27.35 7.06 -18.86
N ALA A 634 26.69 8.22 -18.94
CA ALA A 634 26.53 8.99 -20.16
C ALA A 634 27.88 9.41 -20.77
N LYS A 635 28.01 9.18 -22.07
CA LYS A 635 29.18 9.53 -22.88
C LYS A 635 28.84 10.62 -23.87
N GLU A 636 29.81 11.47 -24.15
CA GLU A 636 29.76 12.39 -25.29
C GLU A 636 30.08 11.62 -26.59
N GLU A 637 29.85 12.22 -27.77
CA GLU A 637 30.23 11.64 -29.08
C GLU A 637 31.74 11.35 -29.22
N SER A 638 32.57 11.92 -28.34
CA SER A 638 34.01 11.63 -28.17
C SER A 638 34.29 10.29 -27.46
N GLY A 639 33.28 9.67 -26.85
CA GLY A 639 33.42 8.47 -26.00
C GLY A 639 33.79 8.76 -24.54
N GLU A 640 34.14 10.01 -24.19
CA GLU A 640 34.46 10.41 -22.82
C GLU A 640 33.20 10.53 -21.93
N LEU A 641 33.35 10.21 -20.63
CA LEU A 641 32.28 10.36 -19.64
C LEU A 641 32.05 11.84 -19.28
N ILE A 642 30.78 12.24 -19.21
CA ILE A 642 30.39 13.62 -18.87
C ILE A 642 30.91 14.04 -17.47
N SER A 643 30.99 13.10 -16.54
CA SER A 643 31.55 13.28 -15.20
C SER A 643 33.06 13.59 -15.21
N SER A 644 33.82 12.98 -16.12
CA SER A 644 35.26 13.23 -16.29
C SER A 644 35.54 14.58 -16.94
N LYS A 645 34.65 15.05 -17.84
CA LYS A 645 34.81 16.30 -18.58
C LYS A 645 34.45 17.56 -17.77
N ASN A 646 33.47 17.46 -16.88
CA ASN A 646 32.98 18.59 -16.08
C ASN A 646 33.00 18.32 -14.54
N PRO A 647 34.10 17.83 -13.95
CA PRO A 647 34.09 17.31 -12.57
C PRO A 647 33.64 18.34 -11.52
N GLY A 648 34.04 19.61 -11.68
CA GLY A 648 33.63 20.71 -10.80
C GLY A 648 32.21 21.26 -11.01
N ARG A 649 31.45 20.72 -11.97
CA ARG A 649 30.05 21.11 -12.28
C ARG A 649 29.09 19.92 -12.36
N PHE A 650 29.60 18.69 -12.32
CA PHE A 650 28.81 17.47 -12.50
C PHE A 650 27.72 17.32 -11.43
N SER A 651 27.99 17.70 -10.18
CA SER A 651 26.98 17.74 -9.10
C SER A 651 25.81 18.66 -9.43
N GLU A 652 26.07 19.86 -9.96
CA GLU A 652 25.04 20.82 -10.35
C GLU A 652 24.26 20.35 -11.60
N MET A 653 24.92 19.61 -12.51
CA MET A 653 24.26 18.96 -13.66
C MET A 653 23.33 17.82 -13.22
N VAL A 654 23.77 17.00 -12.25
CA VAL A 654 22.96 15.94 -11.60
C VAL A 654 21.74 16.55 -10.91
N GLU A 655 21.93 17.62 -10.15
CA GLU A 655 20.86 18.36 -9.48
C GLU A 655 19.85 18.96 -10.48
N ARG A 656 20.34 19.62 -11.55
CA ARG A 656 19.49 20.20 -12.61
C ARG A 656 18.58 19.15 -13.26
N GLU A 657 19.08 17.94 -13.54
CA GLU A 657 18.28 16.88 -14.16
C GLU A 657 17.25 16.30 -13.19
N ALA A 658 17.62 16.09 -11.92
CA ALA A 658 16.68 15.63 -10.91
C ALA A 658 15.56 16.67 -10.66
N VAL A 659 15.89 17.97 -10.68
CA VAL A 659 14.91 19.06 -10.64
C VAL A 659 14.04 19.07 -11.90
N ARG A 660 14.62 18.89 -13.10
CA ARG A 660 13.85 18.79 -14.36
C ARG A 660 12.82 17.66 -14.29
N LEU A 661 13.22 16.47 -13.87
CA LEU A 661 12.33 15.30 -13.74
C LEU A 661 11.25 15.51 -12.66
N GLY A 662 11.63 16.04 -11.50
CA GLY A 662 10.70 16.28 -10.39
C GLY A 662 9.64 17.32 -10.71
N VAL A 663 10.01 18.42 -11.37
CA VAL A 663 9.07 19.46 -11.81
C VAL A 663 8.21 18.97 -12.98
N LEU A 664 8.79 18.26 -13.97
CA LEU A 664 8.07 17.79 -15.16
C LEU A 664 6.95 16.80 -14.82
N PHE A 665 7.22 15.84 -13.92
CA PHE A 665 6.26 14.79 -13.55
C PHE A 665 5.57 15.02 -12.19
N GLN A 666 5.80 16.16 -11.54
CA GLN A 666 5.30 16.51 -10.20
C GLN A 666 5.65 15.46 -9.12
N VAL A 667 6.93 15.12 -9.02
CA VAL A 667 7.48 14.12 -8.10
C VAL A 667 8.39 14.77 -7.04
N GLY A 668 8.11 14.53 -5.75
CA GLY A 668 8.91 15.03 -4.63
C GLY A 668 10.24 14.27 -4.41
N GLY A 669 11.25 14.94 -3.87
CA GLY A 669 12.58 14.35 -3.62
C GLY A 669 13.48 15.19 -2.71
N LYS A 670 14.78 14.87 -2.72
CA LYS A 670 15.85 15.59 -2.00
C LYS A 670 15.96 17.04 -2.45
N TRP A 671 15.84 17.28 -3.76
CA TRP A 671 16.00 18.59 -4.43
C TRP A 671 14.69 19.26 -4.87
N CYS A 672 13.55 18.58 -4.72
CA CYS A 672 12.23 19.05 -5.15
C CYS A 672 11.23 18.98 -4.00
N SER A 673 10.44 20.03 -3.80
CA SER A 673 9.48 20.13 -2.68
C SER A 673 8.15 20.68 -3.16
N PHE A 674 7.04 20.22 -2.57
CA PHE A 674 5.73 20.77 -2.88
C PHE A 674 5.53 22.06 -2.08
N VAL A 675 5.29 23.16 -2.78
CA VAL A 675 4.84 24.42 -2.18
C VAL A 675 3.39 24.68 -2.58
N ALA A 676 2.53 24.84 -1.58
CA ALA A 676 1.14 25.23 -1.71
C ALA A 676 1.00 26.66 -1.16
N VAL A 677 0.56 27.59 -2.01
CA VAL A 677 0.27 28.98 -1.66
C VAL A 677 -1.11 29.33 -2.21
N GLU A 678 -1.80 30.20 -1.50
CA GLU A 678 -3.09 30.74 -1.91
C GLU A 678 -2.96 31.72 -3.08
N ASN A 679 -3.70 31.47 -4.17
CA ASN A 679 -3.75 32.34 -5.34
C ASN A 679 -5.19 32.88 -5.52
N GLU A 680 -5.33 34.16 -5.86
CA GLU A 680 -6.64 34.77 -6.14
C GLU A 680 -7.28 34.21 -7.42
N ASP A 681 -6.47 33.80 -8.41
CA ASP A 681 -6.90 33.23 -9.71
C ASP A 681 -7.44 31.79 -9.65
N ASN A 682 -7.69 31.22 -8.47
CA ASN A 682 -8.02 29.78 -8.33
C ASN A 682 -9.40 29.39 -8.93
N GLY A 683 -10.20 30.36 -9.38
CA GLY A 683 -11.57 30.17 -9.89
C GLY A 683 -11.69 29.23 -11.10
N ASP A 684 -10.70 29.19 -12.00
CA ASP A 684 -10.75 28.28 -13.16
C ASP A 684 -10.06 26.93 -12.93
N LYS A 685 -9.14 26.81 -11.95
CA LYS A 685 -8.53 25.53 -11.58
C LYS A 685 -9.37 24.70 -10.61
N ALA A 686 -10.30 25.32 -9.87
CA ALA A 686 -11.24 24.62 -8.98
C ALA A 686 -12.04 23.50 -9.70
N LYS A 687 -12.34 23.65 -11.00
CA LYS A 687 -13.05 22.65 -11.82
C LYS A 687 -12.31 21.31 -11.95
N VAL A 688 -11.00 21.26 -11.71
CA VAL A 688 -10.22 20.00 -11.74
C VAL A 688 -10.53 19.14 -10.51
N VAL A 689 -10.82 19.77 -9.37
CA VAL A 689 -11.20 19.06 -8.14
C VAL A 689 -12.63 18.51 -8.24
N GLU A 690 -13.54 19.26 -8.88
CA GLU A 690 -14.94 18.86 -9.08
C GLU A 690 -15.10 17.63 -10.01
N LEU A 691 -14.11 17.36 -10.86
CA LEU A 691 -14.01 16.13 -11.68
C LEU A 691 -13.42 14.92 -10.94
N LEU A 692 -12.85 15.12 -9.74
CA LEU A 692 -12.25 14.05 -8.92
C LEU A 692 -13.12 13.68 -7.70
N SER A 693 -14.15 14.47 -7.38
CA SER A 693 -15.08 14.20 -6.28
C SER A 693 -16.27 13.33 -6.70
N VAL A 694 -16.37 12.12 -6.12
CA VAL A 694 -17.54 11.24 -6.27
C VAL A 694 -18.76 11.88 -5.55
N PRO A 695 -19.95 11.97 -6.18
CA PRO A 695 -21.12 12.58 -5.54
C PRO A 695 -21.63 11.75 -4.35
N SER A 696 -21.69 12.38 -3.18
CA SER A 696 -22.19 11.75 -1.95
C SER A 696 -23.70 11.49 -2.00
N ASN A 697 -24.10 10.27 -1.65
CA ASN A 697 -25.45 9.74 -1.83
C ASN A 697 -26.50 10.42 -0.90
N PRO A 698 -27.59 11.03 -1.44
CA PRO A 698 -28.61 11.68 -0.61
C PRO A 698 -29.58 10.67 0.04
N ALA A 699 -29.98 10.95 1.28
CA ALA A 699 -30.96 10.12 2.01
C ALA A 699 -32.39 10.29 1.46
N PRO A 700 -33.25 9.25 1.52
CA PRO A 700 -34.56 9.27 0.88
C PRO A 700 -35.62 10.08 1.65
N THR A 701 -36.33 10.96 0.95
CA THR A 701 -37.58 11.57 1.41
C THR A 701 -38.72 11.29 0.43
N GLY A 702 -39.95 11.15 0.95
CA GLY A 702 -41.10 10.61 0.21
C GLY A 702 -41.68 11.52 -0.89
N ALA A 703 -42.39 10.89 -1.83
CA ALA A 703 -43.03 11.49 -3.00
C ALA A 703 -44.03 12.62 -2.66
N THR A 704 -44.37 13.51 -3.61
CA THR A 704 -45.60 13.28 -4.41
C THR A 704 -45.69 14.10 -5.72
N SER A 705 -46.32 13.50 -6.74
CA SER A 705 -47.18 14.12 -7.79
C SER A 705 -46.64 15.27 -8.68
N ASN A 706 -46.35 15.02 -9.98
CA ASN A 706 -47.33 15.07 -11.09
C ASN A 706 -46.74 15.37 -12.50
N VAL A 707 -46.98 14.43 -13.42
CA VAL A 707 -47.42 14.60 -14.83
C VAL A 707 -47.09 15.90 -15.59
N ALA A 708 -46.23 15.78 -16.61
CA ALA A 708 -46.49 16.30 -17.97
C ALA A 708 -45.63 15.56 -19.02
N GLN A 709 -46.23 15.19 -20.16
CA GLN A 709 -45.51 14.89 -21.41
C GLN A 709 -45.49 16.15 -22.28
N VAL A 710 -44.58 16.25 -23.26
CA VAL A 710 -44.89 16.50 -24.70
C VAL A 710 -43.65 16.89 -25.52
N HIS A 711 -43.34 16.03 -26.51
CA HIS A 711 -42.74 16.29 -27.84
C HIS A 711 -41.40 17.03 -28.03
N SER A 712 -40.67 16.50 -29.00
CA SER A 712 -39.52 17.10 -29.68
C SER A 712 -39.92 18.15 -30.72
N ARG A 713 -38.96 19.02 -31.09
CA ARG A 713 -38.81 19.54 -32.47
C ARG A 713 -37.40 20.06 -32.72
N THR A 714 -36.86 19.67 -33.87
CA THR A 714 -35.66 20.27 -34.49
C THR A 714 -36.00 21.60 -35.15
N PHE A 715 -35.03 22.52 -35.24
CA PHE A 715 -34.71 23.18 -36.52
C PHE A 715 -33.33 23.86 -36.46
N SER A 716 -32.68 23.99 -37.61
CA SER A 716 -31.37 24.65 -37.78
C SER A 716 -31.53 25.93 -38.60
N SER A 717 -30.72 26.95 -38.33
CA SER A 717 -30.16 27.82 -39.39
C SER A 717 -29.01 28.69 -38.87
N SER A 718 -28.06 28.94 -39.76
CA SER A 718 -26.88 29.78 -39.59
C SER A 718 -27.16 31.27 -39.80
N ILE A 719 -26.24 32.13 -39.34
CA ILE A 719 -25.80 33.35 -40.04
C ILE A 719 -24.40 33.75 -39.53
N LEU A 720 -23.55 34.23 -40.45
CA LEU A 720 -22.24 34.87 -40.21
C LEU A 720 -22.30 36.26 -40.88
N PRO A 721 -21.59 37.30 -40.37
CA PRO A 721 -20.25 37.56 -40.92
C PRO A 721 -19.21 38.24 -39.98
N ARG A 722 -18.03 37.63 -39.93
CA ARG A 722 -16.73 38.20 -40.39
C ARG A 722 -16.46 39.72 -40.20
N SER A 723 -15.48 40.06 -39.34
CA SER A 723 -14.32 40.91 -39.69
C SER A 723 -13.30 41.01 -38.53
N ALA A 724 -12.09 41.52 -38.80
CA ALA A 724 -10.91 41.44 -37.93
C ALA A 724 -10.41 42.84 -37.48
N PRO A 725 -9.58 42.95 -36.42
CA PRO A 725 -9.34 44.22 -35.71
C PRO A 725 -8.10 45.00 -36.19
N ARG A 726 -7.95 46.25 -35.73
CA ARG A 726 -6.64 46.92 -35.58
C ARG A 726 -6.67 48.06 -34.54
N ALA A 727 -5.47 48.37 -34.04
CA ALA A 727 -5.18 49.30 -32.95
C ALA A 727 -5.50 50.78 -33.24
N PHE A 728 -5.48 51.63 -32.20
CA PHE A 728 -4.50 52.72 -32.11
C PHE A 728 -4.31 53.21 -30.65
N SER A 729 -3.29 54.03 -30.44
CA SER A 729 -2.84 54.56 -29.15
C SER A 729 -2.91 56.10 -29.07
N SER A 730 -2.73 56.64 -27.85
CA SER A 730 -2.11 57.95 -27.52
C SER A 730 -2.97 59.19 -27.17
N MET A 731 -2.58 59.82 -26.05
CA MET A 731 -2.53 61.27 -25.71
C MET A 731 -3.77 62.15 -25.37
N ALA A 732 -3.88 62.45 -24.06
CA ALA A 732 -3.61 63.76 -23.40
C ALA A 732 -4.54 65.00 -23.48
N SER A 733 -5.03 65.45 -22.31
CA SER A 733 -5.10 66.85 -21.81
C SER A 733 -5.64 66.89 -20.35
N GLN A 734 -4.87 67.21 -19.30
CA GLN A 734 -4.63 68.55 -18.69
C GLN A 734 -5.87 69.44 -18.41
N THR A 735 -6.07 69.85 -17.14
CA THR A 735 -5.94 71.26 -16.64
C THR A 735 -6.08 71.39 -15.10
N ALA A 736 -5.61 72.53 -14.58
CA ALA A 736 -5.52 73.09 -13.21
C ALA A 736 -6.72 72.91 -12.22
N SER A 737 -6.72 73.35 -10.94
CA SER A 737 -5.92 74.37 -10.22
C SER A 737 -5.94 74.21 -8.67
N ALA A 738 -5.15 75.00 -7.94
CA ALA A 738 -5.07 75.01 -6.46
C ALA A 738 -5.04 76.44 -5.86
N PRO A 739 -5.25 76.61 -4.54
CA PRO A 739 -4.68 77.75 -3.79
C PRO A 739 -3.82 77.34 -2.56
N ARG A 740 -3.27 78.33 -1.82
CA ARG A 740 -2.10 78.21 -0.90
C ARG A 740 -2.32 78.79 0.52
N LYS A 741 -1.45 78.35 1.46
CA LYS A 741 -0.79 79.04 2.63
C LYS A 741 -1.03 78.31 3.98
N GLY A 742 -0.07 78.19 4.91
CA GLY A 742 1.38 78.45 4.83
C GLY A 742 2.20 78.29 6.14
N ARG A 743 3.48 77.90 6.00
CA ARG A 743 4.72 78.48 6.60
C ARG A 743 4.88 78.67 8.13
N ALA A 744 5.75 77.84 8.77
CA ALA A 744 6.66 78.25 9.88
C ALA A 744 7.78 77.22 10.18
N SER A 745 8.97 77.69 10.60
CA SER A 745 10.12 76.96 11.22
C SER A 745 11.15 78.01 11.69
N PRO A 746 11.89 77.85 12.82
CA PRO A 746 13.24 77.24 12.75
C PRO A 746 13.83 76.56 14.03
N ARG A 747 15.01 75.93 13.84
CA ARG A 747 16.03 75.40 14.79
C ARG A 747 16.32 76.22 16.09
N ALA A 748 16.83 75.55 17.14
CA ALA A 748 18.27 75.61 17.58
C ALA A 748 18.60 74.86 18.92
N LEU A 749 19.91 74.68 19.20
CA LEU A 749 20.58 74.13 20.42
C LEU A 749 20.53 72.58 20.60
N GLY A 750 21.61 71.86 20.96
CA GLY A 750 23.04 72.19 21.15
C GLY A 750 23.90 70.90 21.36
N CYS A 751 25.24 70.93 21.17
CA CYS A 751 26.12 69.75 21.08
C CYS A 751 27.09 69.53 22.26
N SER A 752 27.52 68.28 22.55
CA SER A 752 28.88 67.97 23.11
C SER A 752 29.28 66.47 23.23
N TYR A 753 30.42 66.11 22.62
CA TYR A 753 31.53 65.20 23.06
C TYR A 753 31.39 63.70 23.49
N ALA A 754 31.93 62.81 22.63
CA ALA A 754 33.13 61.94 22.82
C ALA A 754 33.21 60.65 23.70
N ALA A 755 33.30 59.50 22.99
CA ALA A 755 34.43 58.54 22.93
C ALA A 755 34.71 57.41 23.99
N PRO A 756 35.42 56.29 23.62
CA PRO A 756 35.43 55.01 24.37
C PRO A 756 36.82 54.37 24.65
N PRO A 757 36.84 53.14 25.22
CA PRO A 757 37.78 52.06 24.86
C PRO A 757 37.06 50.67 24.73
N ARG A 758 37.60 49.54 24.19
CA ARG A 758 38.74 49.21 23.28
C ARG A 758 38.56 47.75 22.76
N GLY A 759 39.36 47.32 21.78
CA GLY A 759 39.53 45.91 21.34
C GLY A 759 40.89 45.30 21.80
N PRO A 760 41.57 44.39 21.05
CA PRO A 760 41.31 43.99 19.64
C PRO A 760 41.64 42.52 19.21
N ASP A 761 41.52 42.25 17.90
CA ASP A 761 42.29 41.31 17.02
C ASP A 761 42.28 39.75 17.19
N LEU A 762 42.76 38.92 16.22
CA LEU A 762 42.61 38.85 14.74
C LEU A 762 43.32 37.55 14.21
N PHE A 763 42.93 37.01 13.03
CA PHE A 763 43.54 35.83 12.31
C PHE A 763 43.54 34.47 13.07
N GLY A 764 43.74 33.29 12.45
CA GLY A 764 43.73 32.92 11.01
C GLY A 764 44.89 31.98 10.59
N GLY A 765 44.59 30.77 10.06
CA GLY A 765 45.53 30.00 9.21
C GLY A 765 45.91 28.54 9.60
N ALA A 766 45.47 27.59 8.76
CA ALA A 766 46.27 26.64 7.98
C ALA A 766 47.30 25.60 8.57
N VAL A 767 46.92 24.31 8.44
CA VAL A 767 47.67 23.14 7.87
C VAL A 767 48.90 22.53 8.63
N LEU A 768 49.14 21.22 8.38
CA LEU A 768 50.29 20.33 8.77
C LEU A 768 50.26 19.75 10.20
N MET A 769 50.86 18.59 10.52
CA MET A 769 51.11 17.30 9.83
C MET A 769 51.58 16.28 10.89
N ASP A 770 51.36 14.96 10.68
CA ASP A 770 51.88 13.84 11.51
C ASP A 770 51.49 13.86 13.02
N GLY A 771 51.66 12.78 13.81
CA GLY A 771 52.02 11.40 13.47
C GLY A 771 52.37 10.56 14.71
N THR A 772 52.42 9.24 14.55
CA THR A 772 52.99 8.22 15.47
C THR A 772 52.44 8.05 16.91
N SER A 773 52.03 6.82 17.21
CA SER A 773 51.95 6.18 18.55
C SER A 773 53.39 5.75 19.03
N PRO A 774 53.65 5.01 20.15
CA PRO A 774 52.74 4.26 21.05
C PRO A 774 53.14 4.27 22.56
N MET A 775 52.65 3.26 23.30
CA MET A 775 53.03 2.78 24.66
C MET A 775 52.39 3.46 25.89
N ALA A 776 52.35 2.82 27.08
CA ALA A 776 52.05 1.42 27.50
C ALA A 776 52.11 1.31 29.05
N LEU A 777 51.36 0.36 29.64
CA LEU A 777 51.25 0.10 31.11
C LEU A 777 50.67 1.29 31.93
N GLY A 778 50.15 1.11 33.15
CA GLY A 778 50.02 -0.10 33.98
C GLY A 778 48.93 0.03 35.06
N SER A 779 48.71 -1.04 35.84
CA SER A 779 47.54 -1.27 36.69
C SER A 779 47.65 -0.80 38.16
N ALA A 780 46.49 -0.40 38.74
CA ALA A 780 46.18 -0.24 40.18
C ALA A 780 46.90 0.89 40.96
N GLY A 781 46.34 1.47 42.03
CA GLY A 781 44.99 1.33 42.62
C GLY A 781 44.86 1.95 44.03
N LEU A 782 43.63 1.96 44.58
CA LEU A 782 43.24 2.24 45.98
C LEU A 782 43.17 3.69 46.55
N SER A 783 41.92 4.13 46.77
CA SER A 783 41.32 4.51 48.08
C SER A 783 41.78 5.75 48.89
N PHE A 784 40.86 6.71 49.10
CA PHE A 784 40.48 7.36 50.39
C PHE A 784 39.29 8.32 50.12
N GLY A 785 38.26 8.53 50.96
CA GLY A 785 37.80 7.81 52.15
C GLY A 785 37.05 8.73 53.17
N SER A 786 35.97 8.24 53.81
CA SER A 786 35.29 8.85 55.00
C SER A 786 34.41 10.10 54.73
N SER A 787 33.31 10.41 55.43
CA SER A 787 32.29 9.71 56.28
C SER A 787 31.13 10.73 56.54
N THR A 788 30.06 10.60 57.35
CA THR A 788 29.57 9.71 58.44
C THR A 788 28.06 9.36 58.19
N SER A 789 27.12 9.03 59.08
CA SER A 789 27.01 8.79 60.55
C SER A 789 25.69 8.07 60.91
N THR A 790 25.79 6.94 61.63
CA THR A 790 25.03 6.50 62.86
C THR A 790 23.48 6.66 63.01
N VAL A 791 22.75 5.81 63.75
CA VAL A 791 23.09 4.84 64.84
C VAL A 791 22.09 3.65 64.88
N ASP A 792 22.54 2.47 65.36
CA ASP A 792 21.90 1.42 66.21
C ASP A 792 20.40 1.02 66.05
N SER A 793 19.90 -0.22 66.27
CA SER A 793 20.39 -1.56 66.74
C SER A 793 19.26 -2.62 66.49
N ALA A 794 19.30 -3.96 66.70
CA ALA A 794 20.29 -4.95 67.18
C ALA A 794 20.00 -6.38 66.60
N SER A 795 19.78 -7.43 67.41
CA SER A 795 19.50 -8.87 67.06
C SER A 795 18.92 -9.61 68.32
N PRO A 796 18.75 -10.97 68.41
CA PRO A 796 18.74 -12.07 67.42
C PRO A 796 17.58 -13.11 67.59
N LEU A 797 17.44 -14.12 66.70
CA LEU A 797 17.01 -15.49 67.07
C LEU A 797 17.24 -16.56 65.97
N PHE A 798 17.51 -17.79 66.43
CA PHE A 798 17.85 -19.08 65.79
C PHE A 798 17.25 -19.47 64.41
N GLY A 799 17.98 -20.35 63.68
CA GLY A 799 17.38 -21.60 63.16
C GLY A 799 17.74 -22.06 61.74
N SER A 800 18.55 -23.13 61.60
CA SER A 800 18.57 -24.04 60.44
C SER A 800 17.50 -25.15 60.63
N SER A 801 17.12 -26.06 59.70
CA SER A 801 17.76 -26.59 58.47
C SER A 801 16.75 -27.40 57.61
N SER A 802 16.99 -27.51 56.29
CA SER A 802 16.66 -28.63 55.35
C SER A 802 15.46 -29.58 55.58
N SER A 803 14.58 -29.76 54.58
CA SER A 803 14.52 -30.98 53.71
C SER A 803 13.20 -31.20 52.92
N THR A 804 13.36 -31.65 51.66
CA THR A 804 12.53 -32.52 50.78
C THR A 804 11.00 -32.72 50.88
N PHE A 805 10.42 -33.00 49.70
CA PHE A 805 9.13 -33.65 49.38
C PHE A 805 7.82 -32.81 49.49
N GLY A 806 6.93 -32.98 48.50
CA GLY A 806 5.57 -32.42 48.50
C GLY A 806 5.06 -31.99 47.13
N SER A 807 4.33 -32.85 46.42
CA SER A 807 3.66 -32.53 45.15
C SER A 807 2.15 -32.32 45.33
N ALA A 808 1.63 -31.12 45.03
CA ALA A 808 0.21 -30.89 44.69
C ALA A 808 -0.03 -29.48 44.13
N SER A 809 -1.01 -29.36 43.24
CA SER A 809 -1.58 -28.08 42.82
C SER A 809 -2.58 -27.54 43.85
N PRO A 810 -2.75 -26.20 43.97
CA PRO A 810 -3.97 -25.62 44.51
C PRO A 810 -4.69 -24.73 43.49
N SER A 811 -5.97 -25.02 43.24
CA SER A 811 -6.89 -24.07 42.60
C SER A 811 -7.47 -23.14 43.68
N PHE A 812 -7.40 -21.82 43.47
CA PHE A 812 -8.24 -20.84 44.15
C PHE A 812 -9.35 -20.36 43.19
N GLY A 813 -10.54 -19.96 43.62
CA GLY A 813 -11.04 -19.89 45.01
C GLY A 813 -11.97 -18.68 45.17
N SER A 814 -13.26 -18.86 44.89
CA SER A 814 -14.22 -17.75 44.77
C SER A 814 -14.98 -17.40 46.06
N SER A 815 -15.44 -16.16 46.17
CA SER A 815 -16.44 -15.67 47.15
C SER A 815 -17.12 -14.40 46.61
N ALA A 816 -18.35 -13.99 46.96
CA ALA A 816 -19.59 -14.67 47.46
C ALA A 816 -20.77 -13.63 47.25
N SER A 817 -22.05 -13.75 47.65
CA SER A 817 -22.84 -14.66 48.52
C SER A 817 -24.34 -14.62 48.14
N ALA A 818 -25.05 -15.76 48.25
CA ALA A 818 -26.52 -15.89 48.44
C ALA A 818 -27.47 -15.41 47.30
N PHE A 819 -28.69 -15.94 47.09
CA PHE A 819 -29.56 -16.94 47.76
C PHE A 819 -30.16 -17.91 46.71
N GLY A 820 -30.84 -19.02 47.01
CA GLY A 820 -31.11 -19.71 48.29
C GLY A 820 -32.49 -20.43 48.30
N CYS A 821 -32.53 -21.71 48.70
CA CYS A 821 -33.70 -22.61 48.81
C CYS A 821 -34.42 -23.00 47.49
N ALA A 822 -35.06 -24.17 47.34
CA ALA A 822 -34.93 -25.51 47.95
C ALA A 822 -35.81 -26.50 47.15
N GLY A 823 -35.48 -27.80 47.04
CA GLY A 823 -36.40 -28.79 46.43
C GLY A 823 -35.75 -29.99 45.72
N SER A 824 -35.47 -31.05 46.48
CA SER A 824 -34.92 -32.36 46.10
C SER A 824 -35.56 -33.12 44.93
N GLY A 825 -34.77 -33.97 44.24
CA GLY A 825 -35.18 -35.37 44.00
C GLY A 825 -34.92 -36.03 42.63
N PHE A 826 -33.97 -36.98 42.60
CA PHE A 826 -33.81 -38.11 41.63
C PHE A 826 -33.62 -37.76 40.12
N GLY A 827 -33.00 -38.59 39.28
CA GLY A 827 -32.28 -39.86 39.49
C GLY A 827 -31.81 -40.48 38.15
N SER A 828 -30.68 -41.19 38.15
CA SER A 828 -30.13 -41.95 36.99
C SER A 828 -30.81 -43.35 36.84
N PRO A 829 -30.44 -44.29 35.91
CA PRO A 829 -29.44 -44.26 34.82
C PRO A 829 -29.80 -45.01 33.48
N VAL A 830 -28.82 -45.12 32.56
CA VAL A 830 -28.47 -46.33 31.73
C VAL A 830 -29.25 -46.76 30.45
N VAL A 831 -28.58 -46.59 29.30
CA VAL A 831 -28.30 -47.52 28.15
C VAL A 831 -29.37 -48.48 27.58
N SER A 832 -29.65 -48.39 26.26
CA SER A 832 -29.47 -49.48 25.25
C SER A 832 -30.10 -49.24 23.85
N ARG A 833 -29.32 -49.51 22.76
CA ARG A 833 -29.65 -50.23 21.47
C ARG A 833 -30.95 -49.86 20.66
N SER A 834 -31.06 -49.97 19.33
CA SER A 834 -30.19 -50.43 18.21
C SER A 834 -30.86 -50.20 16.82
N ALA A 835 -30.14 -50.50 15.72
CA ALA A 835 -30.60 -50.88 14.36
C ALA A 835 -30.80 -49.78 13.27
N PRO A 836 -30.71 -50.12 11.94
CA PRO A 836 -30.36 -49.15 10.87
C PRO A 836 -31.37 -49.08 9.67
N PRO A 837 -31.01 -49.05 8.36
CA PRO A 837 -31.38 -47.96 7.43
C PRO A 837 -32.39 -48.33 6.31
N PRO A 838 -32.77 -47.38 5.43
CA PRO A 838 -32.48 -47.56 3.99
C PRO A 838 -32.18 -46.26 3.16
N PRO A 839 -31.70 -46.38 1.89
CA PRO A 839 -31.44 -45.29 0.91
C PRO A 839 -32.45 -45.31 -0.29
N PRO A 840 -32.17 -44.69 -1.47
CA PRO A 840 -31.96 -43.28 -1.83
C PRO A 840 -32.97 -42.80 -2.93
N PRO A 841 -32.84 -41.57 -3.49
CA PRO A 841 -33.43 -41.20 -4.79
C PRO A 841 -32.40 -40.78 -5.87
N ALA A 842 -32.82 -40.72 -7.14
CA ALA A 842 -31.95 -40.53 -8.32
C ALA A 842 -32.39 -39.38 -9.27
N SER A 843 -31.57 -39.10 -10.29
CA SER A 843 -31.65 -37.98 -11.26
C SER A 843 -32.76 -38.09 -12.32
N VAL A 844 -33.12 -36.95 -12.97
CA VAL A 844 -33.63 -36.88 -14.37
C VAL A 844 -33.52 -35.43 -14.94
N ARG A 845 -33.72 -35.22 -16.26
CA ARG A 845 -33.20 -34.07 -17.05
C ARG A 845 -34.12 -33.64 -18.24
N VAL A 846 -34.42 -32.34 -18.37
CA VAL A 846 -34.64 -31.51 -19.62
C VAL A 846 -35.82 -31.79 -20.61
N THR A 847 -36.82 -30.87 -20.65
CA THR A 847 -37.66 -30.37 -21.82
C THR A 847 -38.40 -31.39 -22.74
N PRO A 848 -39.10 -31.04 -23.85
CA PRO A 848 -39.74 -29.79 -24.37
C PRO A 848 -41.30 -29.97 -24.45
N PRO A 849 -42.13 -29.56 -25.45
CA PRO A 849 -42.13 -28.52 -26.52
C PRO A 849 -43.44 -27.66 -26.54
N GLY A 850 -43.82 -27.04 -27.69
CA GLY A 850 -45.18 -26.46 -27.95
C GLY A 850 -45.39 -25.98 -29.41
N SER A 851 -46.64 -25.70 -29.85
CA SER A 851 -46.99 -24.93 -31.10
C SER A 851 -48.50 -24.87 -31.51
N SER A 852 -49.02 -23.67 -31.86
CA SER A 852 -50.11 -23.38 -32.86
C SER A 852 -51.59 -23.83 -32.57
N MET A 853 -52.72 -23.42 -33.23
CA MET A 853 -53.09 -22.63 -34.44
C MET A 853 -54.54 -22.01 -34.34
N PHE A 854 -54.83 -20.86 -35.01
CA PHE A 854 -56.14 -20.32 -35.58
C PHE A 854 -57.42 -20.22 -34.67
N ASN A 855 -58.49 -19.38 -34.86
CA ASN A 855 -59.15 -18.79 -36.06
C ASN A 855 -60.09 -17.55 -35.75
N HIS A 856 -60.80 -16.98 -36.76
CA HIS A 856 -61.79 -15.84 -36.74
C HIS A 856 -63.09 -16.19 -37.56
N PRO A 857 -64.15 -15.34 -37.82
CA PRO A 857 -64.68 -14.08 -37.21
C PRO A 857 -66.17 -14.13 -36.69
N PRO A 858 -67.31 -13.71 -37.36
CA PRO A 858 -67.84 -12.36 -37.73
C PRO A 858 -69.33 -11.95 -37.37
N ALA A 859 -69.67 -10.64 -37.51
CA ALA A 859 -70.97 -10.00 -37.94
C ALA A 859 -72.24 -9.82 -37.02
N ALA A 860 -73.17 -8.92 -37.44
CA ALA A 860 -74.43 -8.39 -36.80
C ALA A 860 -75.53 -8.09 -37.91
N PRO A 861 -76.67 -7.30 -37.82
CA PRO A 861 -77.04 -6.08 -37.01
C PRO A 861 -78.58 -5.87 -36.65
N VAL A 862 -79.07 -4.60 -36.53
CA VAL A 862 -80.47 -4.00 -36.47
C VAL A 862 -81.45 -4.34 -35.32
N ALA A 863 -82.19 -3.45 -34.60
CA ALA A 863 -82.97 -2.18 -34.80
C ALA A 863 -84.51 -2.42 -34.93
N SER A 864 -85.50 -1.58 -34.51
CA SER A 864 -85.63 -0.19 -33.97
C SER A 864 -86.94 -0.02 -33.12
N THR A 865 -87.45 1.16 -32.69
CA THR A 865 -88.50 1.98 -33.39
C THR A 865 -88.89 3.32 -32.64
N SER A 866 -90.18 3.73 -32.57
CA SER A 866 -90.77 5.09 -32.31
C SER A 866 -92.18 4.98 -31.63
N SER A 867 -93.01 5.98 -31.20
CA SER A 867 -93.02 7.45 -30.92
C SER A 867 -94.46 7.89 -30.50
N PHE A 868 -94.72 9.05 -29.85
CA PHE A 868 -96.01 9.79 -29.99
C PHE A 868 -95.96 11.27 -29.51
N SER A 869 -96.90 12.11 -29.99
CA SER A 869 -97.12 13.54 -29.66
C SER A 869 -98.59 13.94 -29.90
N VAL A 870 -99.16 14.90 -29.15
CA VAL A 870 -100.58 15.34 -29.25
C VAL A 870 -100.77 16.83 -28.91
N SER A 871 -101.66 17.52 -29.65
CA SER A 871 -102.26 18.83 -29.35
C SER A 871 -103.56 19.03 -30.22
N PRO A 872 -104.42 20.05 -29.98
CA PRO A 872 -105.88 19.86 -29.80
C PRO A 872 -106.74 20.31 -31.02
N PRO A 873 -108.11 20.35 -30.96
CA PRO A 873 -108.81 21.53 -30.39
C PRO A 873 -110.28 21.38 -29.86
N GLN A 874 -110.64 22.30 -28.92
CA GLN A 874 -111.90 23.07 -28.79
C GLN A 874 -113.29 22.46 -28.40
N PRO A 875 -114.28 23.31 -27.95
CA PRO A 875 -115.35 22.89 -27.02
C PRO A 875 -116.81 23.30 -27.41
N GLN A 876 -117.80 22.84 -26.63
CA GLN A 876 -118.92 23.68 -26.11
C GLN A 876 -119.87 22.92 -25.17
N GLN A 877 -120.06 23.43 -23.95
CA GLN A 877 -121.38 23.78 -23.35
C GLN A 877 -121.15 24.37 -21.94
N LEU A 878 -121.82 25.50 -21.63
CA LEU A 878 -121.58 26.30 -20.42
C LEU A 878 -122.80 26.33 -19.47
N LEU A 879 -122.53 26.75 -18.24
CA LEU A 879 -123.47 27.48 -17.37
C LEU A 879 -124.67 26.73 -16.73
N GLN A 880 -124.43 25.57 -16.09
CA GLN A 880 -125.24 25.23 -14.90
C GLN A 880 -124.57 24.40 -13.78
N GLN A 881 -123.36 23.87 -13.97
CA GLN A 881 -122.69 22.98 -12.98
C GLN A 881 -121.58 23.68 -12.13
N GLN A 882 -121.56 25.01 -12.07
CA GLN A 882 -120.39 25.78 -11.60
C GLN A 882 -120.37 26.10 -10.08
N GLN A 883 -121.13 25.38 -9.24
CA GLN A 883 -121.18 25.64 -7.77
C GLN A 883 -121.00 24.40 -6.88
N LEU A 884 -121.00 23.17 -7.42
CA LEU A 884 -120.85 21.93 -6.63
C LEU A 884 -119.44 21.30 -6.68
N LEU A 885 -118.58 21.75 -7.60
CA LEU A 885 -117.24 21.17 -7.80
C LEU A 885 -116.24 21.40 -6.65
N PRO A 886 -116.13 22.60 -6.02
CA PRO A 886 -115.06 22.89 -5.06
C PRO A 886 -115.10 22.02 -3.80
N GLN A 887 -116.29 21.73 -3.25
CA GLN A 887 -116.43 20.92 -2.04
C GLN A 887 -115.93 19.49 -2.23
N GLN A 888 -116.30 18.84 -3.33
CA GLN A 888 -115.90 17.46 -3.61
C GLN A 888 -114.39 17.35 -3.82
N GLN A 889 -113.79 18.32 -4.53
CA GLN A 889 -112.34 18.36 -4.74
C GLN A 889 -111.56 18.57 -3.44
N GLN A 890 -112.04 19.43 -2.53
CA GLN A 890 -111.41 19.68 -1.23
C GLN A 890 -111.46 18.44 -0.31
N GLN A 891 -112.59 17.72 -0.30
CA GLN A 891 -112.73 16.48 0.47
C GLN A 891 -111.85 15.35 -0.07
N GLN A 892 -111.70 15.25 -1.40
CA GLN A 892 -110.84 14.26 -2.07
C GLN A 892 -109.34 14.52 -1.79
N LEU A 893 -108.90 15.79 -1.80
CA LEU A 893 -107.55 16.20 -1.38
C LEU A 893 -107.25 15.82 0.08
N GLN A 894 -108.22 16.01 0.98
CA GLN A 894 -108.03 15.71 2.40
C GLN A 894 -107.86 14.19 2.66
N LEU A 895 -108.64 13.36 1.95
CA LEU A 895 -108.49 11.90 1.98
C LEU A 895 -107.13 11.44 1.41
N GLN A 896 -106.69 12.03 0.28
CA GLN A 896 -105.40 11.71 -0.33
C GLN A 896 -104.22 12.07 0.61
N GLN A 897 -104.29 13.22 1.27
CA GLN A 897 -103.26 13.65 2.22
C GLN A 897 -103.19 12.74 3.46
N GLN A 898 -104.34 12.25 3.94
CA GLN A 898 -104.44 11.32 5.07
C GLN A 898 -103.88 9.92 4.74
N GLN A 899 -103.90 9.50 3.46
CA GLN A 899 -103.31 8.24 3.00
C GLN A 899 -101.80 8.34 2.71
N LEU A 900 -101.29 9.51 2.32
CA LEU A 900 -99.87 9.74 2.04
C LEU A 900 -98.99 9.77 3.30
N LEU A 901 -99.50 10.29 4.41
CA LEU A 901 -98.71 10.50 5.63
C LEU A 901 -98.13 9.20 6.22
N PRO A 902 -98.91 8.11 6.40
CA PRO A 902 -98.37 6.83 6.90
C PRO A 902 -97.37 6.20 5.93
N GLN A 903 -97.61 6.34 4.62
CA GLN A 903 -96.74 5.78 3.59
C GLN A 903 -95.36 6.45 3.58
N GLN A 904 -95.31 7.78 3.70
CA GLN A 904 -94.05 8.53 3.81
C GLN A 904 -93.28 8.17 5.09
N GLN A 905 -93.97 8.03 6.22
CA GLN A 905 -93.35 7.65 7.50
C GLN A 905 -92.79 6.21 7.47
N GLN A 906 -93.50 5.28 6.84
CA GLN A 906 -93.02 3.91 6.61
C GLN A 906 -91.81 3.87 5.66
N GLN A 907 -91.75 4.77 4.67
CA GLN A 907 -90.62 4.90 3.75
C GLN A 907 -89.37 5.48 4.43
N GLN A 908 -89.53 6.45 5.35
CA GLN A 908 -88.44 6.93 6.22
C GLN A 908 -87.89 5.81 7.12
N LEU A 909 -88.77 5.02 7.75
CA LEU A 909 -88.37 3.87 8.56
C LEU A 909 -87.57 2.83 7.76
N GLN A 910 -87.97 2.50 6.52
CA GLN A 910 -87.18 1.63 5.66
C GLN A 910 -85.80 2.21 5.30
N LEU A 911 -85.72 3.52 5.02
CA LEU A 911 -84.45 4.21 4.76
C LEU A 911 -83.52 4.16 5.98
N GLN A 912 -84.06 4.42 7.18
CA GLN A 912 -83.29 4.38 8.43
C GLN A 912 -82.79 2.96 8.75
N LEU A 913 -83.62 1.93 8.54
CA LEU A 913 -83.23 0.54 8.73
C LEU A 913 -82.12 0.12 7.73
N ARG A 914 -82.24 0.53 6.46
CA ARG A 914 -81.25 0.25 5.42
C ARG A 914 -79.91 0.95 5.69
N LEU A 915 -79.93 2.17 6.21
CA LEU A 915 -78.73 2.89 6.65
C LEU A 915 -78.05 2.19 7.85
N GLN A 916 -78.83 1.76 8.84
CA GLN A 916 -78.30 1.02 10.00
C GLN A 916 -77.65 -0.31 9.58
N GLN A 917 -78.29 -1.06 8.68
CA GLN A 917 -77.75 -2.31 8.14
C GLN A 917 -76.48 -2.08 7.31
N GLN A 918 -76.41 -0.99 6.53
CA GLN A 918 -75.21 -0.60 5.80
C GLN A 918 -74.04 -0.21 6.72
N GLN A 919 -74.32 0.48 7.84
CA GLN A 919 -73.30 0.78 8.86
C GLN A 919 -72.78 -0.49 9.54
N GLN A 920 -73.64 -1.47 9.86
CA GLN A 920 -73.21 -2.76 10.40
C GLN A 920 -72.30 -3.52 9.42
N LEU A 921 -72.66 -3.56 8.13
CA LEU A 921 -71.83 -4.17 7.09
C LEU A 921 -70.46 -3.49 6.94
N GLN A 922 -70.37 -2.16 7.01
CA GLN A 922 -69.10 -1.44 7.02
C GLN A 922 -68.25 -1.77 8.27
N LEU A 923 -68.86 -1.85 9.44
CA LEU A 923 -68.19 -2.24 10.68
C LEU A 923 -67.62 -3.67 10.60
N GLN A 924 -68.39 -4.61 10.04
CA GLN A 924 -67.98 -6.00 9.87
C GLN A 924 -66.83 -6.14 8.86
N LEU A 925 -66.91 -5.44 7.71
CA LEU A 925 -65.82 -5.35 6.73
C LEU A 925 -64.54 -4.78 7.34
N LYS A 926 -64.66 -3.72 8.16
CA LYS A 926 -63.52 -3.08 8.83
C LYS A 926 -62.84 -4.01 9.84
N GLN A 927 -63.63 -4.77 10.62
CA GLN A 927 -63.08 -5.81 11.51
C GLN A 927 -62.38 -6.93 10.73
N GLN A 928 -62.94 -7.37 9.60
CA GLN A 928 -62.35 -8.42 8.76
C GLN A 928 -61.02 -7.98 8.14
N GLN A 929 -60.92 -6.74 7.64
CA GLN A 929 -59.64 -6.17 7.17
C GLN A 929 -58.60 -6.08 8.30
N GLN A 930 -59.02 -5.67 9.51
CA GLN A 930 -58.13 -5.55 10.66
C GLN A 930 -57.57 -6.93 11.10
N GLN A 931 -58.39 -7.99 11.05
CA GLN A 931 -57.92 -9.36 11.27
C GLN A 931 -56.93 -9.84 10.18
N GLN A 932 -57.19 -9.53 8.91
CA GLN A 932 -56.25 -9.87 7.82
C GLN A 932 -54.90 -9.16 7.99
N GLN A 933 -54.88 -7.88 8.38
CA GLN A 933 -53.63 -7.16 8.68
C GLN A 933 -52.86 -7.78 9.85
N GLN A 934 -53.54 -8.19 10.92
CA GLN A 934 -52.90 -8.88 12.05
C GLN A 934 -52.30 -10.23 11.64
N GLN A 935 -52.99 -11.02 10.80
CA GLN A 935 -52.44 -12.27 10.27
C GLN A 935 -51.22 -12.04 9.37
N GLN A 936 -51.23 -11.03 8.51
CA GLN A 936 -50.06 -10.68 7.68
C GLN A 936 -48.86 -10.24 8.53
N GLN A 937 -49.08 -9.43 9.57
CA GLN A 937 -48.01 -9.03 10.50
C GLN A 937 -47.42 -10.24 11.25
N GLN A 938 -48.25 -11.17 11.72
CA GLN A 938 -47.77 -12.41 12.36
C GLN A 938 -46.97 -13.29 11.40
N GLN A 939 -47.40 -13.44 10.14
CA GLN A 939 -46.63 -14.17 9.13
C GLN A 939 -45.28 -13.51 8.82
N GLN A 940 -45.22 -12.18 8.71
CA GLN A 940 -43.96 -11.46 8.53
C GLN A 940 -43.01 -11.63 9.72
N GLN A 941 -43.52 -11.56 10.96
CA GLN A 941 -42.70 -11.81 12.16
C GLN A 941 -42.15 -13.25 12.20
N GLN A 942 -42.97 -14.25 11.85
CA GLN A 942 -42.50 -15.64 11.77
C GLN A 942 -41.43 -15.84 10.69
N GLN A 943 -41.58 -15.22 9.51
CA GLN A 943 -40.54 -15.25 8.47
C GLN A 943 -39.24 -14.56 8.91
N GLN A 944 -39.31 -13.41 9.58
CA GLN A 944 -38.12 -12.76 10.13
C GLN A 944 -37.42 -13.61 11.19
N GLN A 945 -38.16 -14.26 12.10
CA GLN A 945 -37.57 -15.17 13.09
C GLN A 945 -36.91 -16.39 12.44
N GLN A 946 -37.52 -16.99 11.41
CA GLN A 946 -36.89 -18.08 10.66
C GLN A 946 -35.62 -17.63 9.91
N GLN A 947 -35.61 -16.43 9.32
CA GLN A 947 -34.41 -15.89 8.66
C GLN A 947 -33.29 -15.62 9.67
N GLN A 948 -33.61 -15.06 10.86
CA GLN A 948 -32.63 -14.86 11.94
C GLN A 948 -32.05 -16.18 12.44
N GLN A 949 -32.88 -17.22 12.66
CA GLN A 949 -32.38 -18.55 13.03
C GLN A 949 -31.48 -19.17 11.95
N GLN A 950 -31.85 -19.05 10.66
CA GLN A 950 -30.99 -19.52 9.57
C GLN A 950 -29.67 -18.75 9.46
N GLN A 951 -29.66 -17.45 9.76
CA GLN A 951 -28.43 -16.65 9.82
C GLN A 951 -27.55 -17.09 10.99
N GLN A 952 -28.11 -17.24 12.20
CA GLN A 952 -27.38 -17.72 13.38
C GLN A 952 -26.79 -19.13 13.17
N LEU A 953 -27.56 -20.07 12.59
CA LEU A 953 -27.07 -21.41 12.26
C LEU A 953 -25.92 -21.37 11.24
N LYS A 954 -26.02 -20.55 10.19
CA LYS A 954 -24.92 -20.34 9.22
C LYS A 954 -23.69 -19.73 9.89
N GLN A 955 -23.87 -18.83 10.85
CA GLN A 955 -22.78 -18.19 11.59
C GLN A 955 -22.08 -19.18 12.53
N GLN A 956 -22.83 -20.03 13.24
CA GLN A 956 -22.28 -21.12 14.07
C GLN A 956 -21.52 -22.16 13.24
N VAL A 957 -22.08 -22.61 12.10
CA VAL A 957 -21.38 -23.54 11.20
C VAL A 957 -20.10 -22.92 10.63
N LYS A 958 -20.12 -21.63 10.26
CA LYS A 958 -18.91 -20.91 9.83
C LYS A 958 -17.86 -20.81 10.94
N GLN A 959 -18.26 -20.54 12.18
CA GLN A 959 -17.36 -20.54 13.34
C GLN A 959 -16.77 -21.93 13.62
N GLN A 960 -17.57 -23.01 13.59
CA GLN A 960 -17.05 -24.36 13.75
C GLN A 960 -16.07 -24.76 12.62
N GLN A 961 -16.35 -24.37 11.37
CA GLN A 961 -15.42 -24.58 10.26
C GLN A 961 -14.12 -23.79 10.42
N GLN A 962 -14.18 -22.53 10.88
CA GLN A 962 -12.98 -21.75 11.18
C GLN A 962 -12.17 -22.35 12.34
N GLN A 963 -12.82 -22.81 13.41
CA GLN A 963 -12.15 -23.48 14.53
C GLN A 963 -11.48 -24.79 14.09
N GLN A 964 -12.16 -25.63 13.30
CA GLN A 964 -11.57 -26.86 12.76
C GLN A 964 -10.40 -26.58 11.82
N GLN A 965 -10.49 -25.54 10.97
CA GLN A 965 -9.39 -25.14 10.09
C GLN A 965 -8.18 -24.61 10.88
N GLN A 966 -8.39 -23.77 11.89
CA GLN A 966 -7.33 -23.30 12.79
C GLN A 966 -6.68 -24.46 13.55
N GLN A 967 -7.48 -25.39 14.07
CA GLN A 967 -6.98 -26.50 14.89
C GLN A 967 -6.22 -27.54 14.07
N GLN A 968 -6.60 -27.79 12.81
CA GLN A 968 -5.81 -28.59 11.86
C GLN A 968 -4.51 -27.89 11.47
N HIS A 969 -4.54 -26.56 11.26
CA HIS A 969 -3.38 -25.76 10.84
C HIS A 969 -2.27 -25.75 11.90
N VAL A 970 -2.61 -25.58 13.18
CA VAL A 970 -1.64 -25.61 14.30
C VAL A 970 -0.98 -26.98 14.45
N ASP A 971 -1.71 -28.08 14.22
CA ASP A 971 -1.13 -29.43 14.24
C ASP A 971 -0.14 -29.64 13.07
N SER A 972 -0.46 -29.20 11.85
CA SER A 972 0.49 -29.27 10.72
C SER A 972 1.78 -28.48 10.95
N GLU A 973 1.71 -27.34 11.63
CA GLU A 973 2.86 -26.45 11.90
C GLU A 973 3.83 -27.05 12.93
N SER A 974 3.30 -27.57 14.04
CA SER A 974 4.05 -28.35 15.05
C SER A 974 4.77 -29.57 14.45
N ARG A 975 4.14 -30.22 13.47
CA ARG A 975 4.70 -31.35 12.71
C ARG A 975 5.79 -30.91 11.73
N LEU A 976 5.60 -29.79 11.03
CA LEU A 976 6.63 -29.20 10.16
C LEU A 976 7.91 -28.93 10.96
N GLU A 977 7.82 -28.21 12.07
CA GLU A 977 8.96 -27.94 12.96
C GLU A 977 9.59 -29.24 13.47
N THR A 978 8.78 -30.22 13.89
CA THR A 978 9.30 -31.53 14.34
C THR A 978 10.03 -32.30 13.24
N LEU A 979 9.62 -32.22 11.97
CA LEU A 979 10.34 -32.85 10.85
C LEU A 979 11.66 -32.13 10.55
N VAL A 980 11.69 -30.79 10.61
CA VAL A 980 12.93 -30.00 10.51
C VAL A 980 13.89 -30.38 11.64
N ASP A 981 13.40 -30.45 12.88
CA ASP A 981 14.18 -30.85 14.06
C ASP A 981 14.78 -32.26 13.93
N LEU A 982 14.04 -33.21 13.35
CA LEU A 982 14.46 -34.60 13.18
C LEU A 982 15.39 -34.86 11.98
N GLN A 983 15.59 -33.90 11.07
CA GLN A 983 16.50 -34.07 9.94
C GLN A 983 17.97 -34.00 10.39
N THR A 984 18.79 -34.93 9.88
CA THR A 984 20.25 -34.98 10.10
C THR A 984 21.00 -33.98 9.21
N PHE A 985 22.29 -33.73 9.53
CA PHE A 985 23.20 -32.91 8.73
C PHE A 985 23.18 -33.24 7.22
N GLU A 986 23.23 -34.54 6.89
CA GLU A 986 23.26 -35.06 5.52
C GLU A 986 21.93 -34.88 4.78
N GLY A 987 20.83 -34.57 5.49
CA GLY A 987 19.49 -34.42 4.91
C GLY A 987 18.55 -35.62 5.10
N TYR A 988 19.02 -36.72 5.70
CA TYR A 988 18.21 -37.93 5.93
C TYR A 988 17.49 -37.91 7.28
N TRP A 989 16.51 -38.80 7.47
CA TRP A 989 15.82 -39.01 8.76
C TRP A 989 16.13 -40.37 9.39
N VAL A 990 16.29 -40.39 10.72
CA VAL A 990 16.50 -41.63 11.49
C VAL A 990 15.16 -42.29 11.79
N TYR A 991 15.02 -43.58 11.48
CA TYR A 991 13.83 -44.38 11.79
C TYR A 991 13.60 -44.46 13.31
N ASN A 992 12.64 -43.68 13.83
CA ASN A 992 12.29 -43.65 15.25
C ASN A 992 10.79 -43.34 15.46
N HIS A 993 10.30 -43.52 16.68
CA HIS A 993 8.89 -43.31 17.02
C HIS A 993 8.42 -41.86 16.86
N ARG A 994 9.28 -40.86 17.11
CA ARG A 994 8.93 -39.44 16.97
C ARG A 994 8.70 -39.08 15.50
N LEU A 995 9.50 -39.63 14.58
CA LEU A 995 9.29 -39.53 13.13
C LEU A 995 7.98 -40.21 12.72
N LEU A 996 7.81 -41.51 13.04
CA LEU A 996 6.64 -42.31 12.64
C LEU A 996 5.32 -41.70 13.14
N SER A 997 5.29 -41.22 14.39
CA SER A 997 4.15 -40.51 14.97
C SER A 997 3.86 -39.17 14.31
N CYS A 998 4.87 -38.51 13.72
CA CYS A 998 4.71 -37.24 13.01
C CYS A 998 4.13 -37.45 11.60
N VAL A 999 4.64 -38.45 10.88
CA VAL A 999 4.18 -38.82 9.52
C VAL A 999 2.92 -39.70 9.49
N GLU A 1000 2.33 -40.02 10.64
CA GLU A 1000 1.11 -40.83 10.83
C GLU A 1000 1.24 -42.33 10.45
N VAL A 1001 2.46 -42.82 10.26
CA VAL A 1001 2.72 -44.18 9.77
C VAL A 1001 2.87 -45.17 10.91
N ARG A 1002 2.11 -46.27 10.86
CA ARG A 1002 2.20 -47.34 11.86
C ARG A 1002 3.50 -48.13 11.74
N THR A 1003 4.12 -48.40 12.89
CA THR A 1003 5.40 -49.12 13.00
C THR A 1003 5.35 -50.56 12.47
N ASP A 1004 4.19 -51.21 12.48
CA ASP A 1004 4.00 -52.57 11.99
C ASP A 1004 4.09 -52.65 10.46
N GLN A 1005 3.36 -51.80 9.74
CA GLN A 1005 3.37 -51.70 8.28
C GLN A 1005 4.74 -51.27 7.73
N SER A 1006 5.34 -50.25 8.33
CA SER A 1006 6.65 -49.72 7.90
C SER A 1006 7.81 -50.70 8.14
N GLN A 1007 7.77 -51.50 9.23
CA GLN A 1007 8.73 -52.59 9.42
C GLN A 1007 8.53 -53.75 8.42
N LEU A 1008 7.30 -54.01 7.95
CA LEU A 1008 7.06 -55.03 6.93
C LEU A 1008 7.70 -54.61 5.61
N VAL A 1009 7.49 -53.38 5.15
CA VAL A 1009 8.09 -52.84 3.92
C VAL A 1009 9.63 -52.84 3.98
N ILE A 1010 10.23 -52.54 5.14
CA ILE A 1010 11.69 -52.68 5.35
C ILE A 1010 12.15 -54.14 5.11
N LYS A 1011 11.45 -55.12 5.69
CA LYS A 1011 11.84 -56.54 5.64
C LYS A 1011 11.62 -57.17 4.27
N GLU A 1012 10.50 -56.89 3.61
CA GLU A 1012 10.16 -57.46 2.30
C GLU A 1012 11.11 -57.05 1.18
N ASN A 1013 11.68 -55.84 1.26
CA ASN A 1013 12.46 -55.24 0.18
C ASN A 1013 13.97 -55.15 0.50
N GLY A 1014 14.39 -55.59 1.69
CA GLY A 1014 15.79 -55.56 2.15
C GLY A 1014 16.38 -54.16 2.34
N TRP A 1015 15.53 -53.12 2.36
CA TRP A 1015 15.98 -51.73 2.37
C TRP A 1015 16.47 -51.26 3.75
N ASN A 1016 17.44 -50.35 3.75
CA ASN A 1016 17.94 -49.72 4.97
C ASN A 1016 16.83 -48.91 5.67
N SER A 1017 16.72 -49.00 7.00
CA SER A 1017 15.71 -48.26 7.75
C SER A 1017 15.86 -46.74 7.63
N LYS A 1018 17.08 -46.21 7.42
CA LYS A 1018 17.32 -44.78 7.08
C LYS A 1018 16.68 -44.40 5.73
N VAL A 1019 16.81 -45.27 4.73
CA VAL A 1019 16.29 -45.06 3.36
C VAL A 1019 14.76 -45.01 3.38
N VAL A 1020 14.12 -45.96 4.08
CA VAL A 1020 12.64 -45.95 4.24
C VAL A 1020 12.17 -44.78 5.09
N ALA A 1021 12.84 -44.45 6.20
CA ALA A 1021 12.50 -43.27 7.02
C ALA A 1021 12.56 -41.95 6.24
N THR A 1022 13.57 -41.80 5.38
CA THR A 1022 13.78 -40.60 4.56
C THR A 1022 12.75 -40.50 3.44
N ALA A 1023 12.42 -41.61 2.77
CA ALA A 1023 11.34 -41.64 1.79
C ALA A 1023 9.96 -41.36 2.41
N LEU A 1024 9.67 -41.86 3.61
CA LEU A 1024 8.44 -41.54 4.35
C LEU A 1024 8.36 -40.03 4.66
N ALA A 1025 9.45 -39.40 5.08
CA ALA A 1025 9.48 -37.96 5.30
C ALA A 1025 9.21 -37.17 4.00
N ILE A 1026 9.96 -37.45 2.91
CA ILE A 1026 9.79 -36.79 1.60
C ILE A 1026 8.35 -36.92 1.09
N VAL A 1027 7.77 -38.11 1.18
CA VAL A 1027 6.37 -38.36 0.77
C VAL A 1027 5.37 -37.62 1.67
N TYR A 1028 5.61 -37.56 2.98
CA TYR A 1028 4.72 -36.82 3.89
C TYR A 1028 4.68 -35.33 3.53
N PHE A 1029 5.85 -34.73 3.27
CA PHE A 1029 5.94 -33.37 2.72
C PHE A 1029 5.14 -33.24 1.41
N GLU A 1030 5.42 -34.09 0.41
CA GLU A 1030 4.81 -34.02 -0.93
C GLU A 1030 3.30 -34.34 -0.98
N LYS A 1031 2.74 -35.05 0.00
CA LYS A 1031 1.32 -35.46 0.02
C LYS A 1031 0.47 -34.74 1.06
N LYS A 1032 0.98 -34.53 2.28
CA LYS A 1032 0.21 -33.94 3.40
C LYS A 1032 0.50 -32.45 3.56
N LEU A 1033 1.75 -32.02 3.33
CA LEU A 1033 2.19 -30.62 3.41
C LEU A 1033 2.34 -29.95 2.02
N ALA A 1034 1.68 -30.48 0.99
CA ALA A 1034 1.78 -30.00 -0.40
C ALA A 1034 1.43 -28.52 -0.59
N LYS A 1035 0.58 -27.95 0.27
CA LYS A 1035 0.22 -26.52 0.28
C LYS A 1035 1.35 -25.61 0.76
N GLU A 1036 2.31 -26.16 1.50
CA GLU A 1036 3.43 -25.43 2.11
C GLU A 1036 4.74 -25.76 1.41
N ARG A 1037 4.71 -26.20 0.14
CA ARG A 1037 5.89 -26.68 -0.59
C ARG A 1037 7.09 -25.76 -0.45
N ASP A 1038 6.87 -24.45 -0.60
CA ASP A 1038 7.93 -23.45 -0.54
C ASP A 1038 8.59 -23.30 0.85
N THR A 1039 8.06 -23.92 1.92
CA THR A 1039 8.70 -23.97 3.25
C THR A 1039 9.69 -25.13 3.41
N TRP A 1040 9.58 -26.18 2.58
CA TRP A 1040 10.34 -27.42 2.75
C TRP A 1040 11.07 -27.93 1.49
N ASP A 1041 10.83 -27.34 0.32
CA ASP A 1041 11.37 -27.80 -0.98
C ASP A 1041 12.92 -27.92 -1.01
N LEU A 1042 13.67 -27.09 -0.28
CA LEU A 1042 15.13 -27.26 -0.12
C LEU A 1042 15.50 -28.47 0.77
N LEU A 1043 14.75 -28.72 1.84
CA LEU A 1043 14.99 -29.81 2.77
C LEU A 1043 14.75 -31.17 2.10
N THR A 1044 13.71 -31.25 1.26
CA THR A 1044 13.42 -32.47 0.48
C THR A 1044 14.32 -32.62 -0.74
N GLN A 1045 14.77 -31.54 -1.40
CA GLN A 1045 15.83 -31.63 -2.43
C GLN A 1045 17.12 -32.22 -1.85
N LYS A 1046 17.56 -31.73 -0.69
CA LYS A 1046 18.73 -32.26 0.03
C LYS A 1046 18.54 -33.73 0.40
N ALA A 1047 17.36 -34.11 0.91
CA ALA A 1047 17.03 -35.49 1.24
C ALA A 1047 16.94 -36.42 0.02
N ARG A 1048 16.46 -35.91 -1.13
CA ARG A 1048 16.38 -36.63 -2.41
C ARG A 1048 17.78 -36.89 -2.97
N SER A 1049 18.64 -35.87 -3.03
CA SER A 1049 20.04 -36.03 -3.43
C SER A 1049 20.78 -37.06 -2.58
N TRP A 1050 20.55 -37.10 -1.26
CA TRP A 1050 21.09 -38.14 -0.38
C TRP A 1050 20.51 -39.53 -0.69
N LEU A 1051 19.18 -39.63 -0.90
CA LEU A 1051 18.51 -40.89 -1.21
C LEU A 1051 19.03 -41.49 -2.53
N GLU A 1052 19.20 -40.64 -3.54
CA GLU A 1052 19.74 -40.98 -4.86
C GLU A 1052 21.22 -41.40 -4.78
N GLU A 1053 22.04 -40.73 -3.96
CA GLU A 1053 23.43 -41.13 -3.68
C GLU A 1053 23.53 -42.48 -2.95
N GLN A 1054 22.60 -42.80 -2.04
CA GLN A 1054 22.66 -44.02 -1.23
C GLN A 1054 22.13 -45.28 -1.93
N VAL A 1055 21.18 -45.19 -2.88
CA VAL A 1055 20.58 -46.36 -3.54
C VAL A 1055 20.48 -46.28 -5.07
N GLY A 1056 20.81 -45.15 -5.70
CA GLY A 1056 20.60 -44.90 -7.12
C GLY A 1056 19.17 -44.47 -7.46
N GLU A 1057 19.02 -43.71 -8.55
CA GLU A 1057 17.78 -43.03 -8.95
C GLU A 1057 16.58 -43.99 -9.11
N ASP A 1058 16.75 -45.10 -9.83
CA ASP A 1058 15.71 -46.12 -10.05
C ASP A 1058 15.17 -46.73 -8.75
N VAL A 1059 16.06 -46.94 -7.75
CA VAL A 1059 15.68 -47.53 -6.47
C VAL A 1059 15.07 -46.46 -5.56
N ALA A 1060 15.61 -45.24 -5.55
CA ALA A 1060 15.04 -44.10 -4.84
C ALA A 1060 13.58 -43.87 -5.25
N ALA A 1061 13.28 -43.91 -6.56
CA ALA A 1061 11.92 -43.83 -7.09
C ALA A 1061 11.02 -44.97 -6.57
N GLN A 1062 11.49 -46.22 -6.56
CA GLN A 1062 10.72 -47.36 -6.03
C GLN A 1062 10.43 -47.26 -4.53
N VAL A 1063 11.39 -46.78 -3.73
CA VAL A 1063 11.22 -46.58 -2.29
C VAL A 1063 10.18 -45.46 -2.05
N LEU A 1064 10.25 -44.35 -2.78
CA LEU A 1064 9.26 -43.26 -2.70
C LEU A 1064 7.85 -43.73 -3.08
N ILE A 1065 7.70 -44.60 -4.09
CA ILE A 1065 6.40 -45.18 -4.46
C ILE A 1065 5.84 -46.05 -3.32
N LYS A 1066 6.65 -46.92 -2.69
CA LYS A 1066 6.17 -47.72 -1.55
C LYS A 1066 5.92 -46.88 -0.29
N ALA A 1067 6.67 -45.80 -0.08
CA ALA A 1067 6.41 -44.83 0.97
C ALA A 1067 5.08 -44.08 0.75
N ALA A 1068 4.71 -43.76 -0.50
CA ALA A 1068 3.39 -43.18 -0.83
C ALA A 1068 2.23 -44.09 -0.41
N VAL A 1069 2.33 -45.40 -0.62
CA VAL A 1069 1.30 -46.38 -0.21
C VAL A 1069 1.14 -46.47 1.32
N LEU A 1070 2.14 -46.07 2.11
CA LEU A 1070 2.06 -46.06 3.58
C LEU A 1070 1.47 -44.77 4.18
N ILE A 1071 1.34 -43.70 3.40
CA ILE A 1071 0.97 -42.34 3.85
C ILE A 1071 -0.39 -41.87 3.32
N ILE A 1072 -0.91 -42.52 2.26
CA ILE A 1072 -2.25 -42.29 1.69
C ILE A 1072 -3.32 -42.92 2.60
#